data_AF-A0A7Y4X4N2-F1
#
_entry.id   AF-A0A7Y4X4N2-F1
#
_cell.length_a   1.000
_cell.length_b   1.000
_cell.length_c   1.000
_cell.angle_alpha   90.00
_cell.angle_beta   90.00
_cell.angle_gamma   90.00
#
_symmetry.space_group_name_H-M   'P 1'
#
loop_
_entity.id
_entity.type
_entity.pdbx_description
1 polymer ?
#
loop_
_entity_poly.entity_id
_entity_poly.type
_entity_poly.pdbx_seq_one_letter_code
_entity_poly.pdbx_strand_id
1 'polypeptide(L)'
;MAGPLVGIRVLDFGRAAVGPVSAQYLGFLGADVIKIEPPEGDPVRNVATFKHGMGTTFLGNNLNKRGIMLDLKKPEDKAFALRLIQWADIVLENFRSSEVMERLGLGYAALRALNPRVIYLSSGAYGNAGPMQGMTSNEWYGQASSGATSVTGVEGGPFEFARGIAQFDWNGAMLNLIAMLTALYVRERTGHGLKIETSQFQSSLVAGTTRFAEYFATGQTPRPMGSARPNVVPEQAFATADGYINVSVPHEEFWGKFCEAIERPAIQEDPRFATNAERIIHRQVLIEELTPTFQRRPTGYWLWQLRKHDVPCGQYFSDDLVSAILQQHPQVQANAMMTLLETRWGAMHSATPHWRFSKTPAAITRPAPALDEHHAEIVAQVTRELSTTNGGKATPAVATNGELALAGVTVLDVSQGAAGAMCAMQLGDLGAEVIKIEPLDGDWVRKIGPFVKSESAVFLHLNRNKRSVALDLKTPTGKEVFRRLLANADIVVEGYRPGVMEKLGFGYDAVAALNPRVVYCSISAFGREGPFANQPGSELGVQSFVGINRNLGKAGDPPVRTGFDLAATETAFAAVQGILAALFWRSRHGEGQQVDVSLLGTMIAVSQWQLAAEHEPDQWAGRQLLGYTEPPDSGFQLRDGAVLFSLRGDGEAWDKFFIALNRMDLTADPRFAVSNLLVINRDLEEAIRDDLKQWSVEEFRHLVQDELGGTITVLQTLHSVMQDEQTVAIGAVQTIDHPLCGRMPTLSPPWKFSEPLTALRRPAPLHGQHTDEILREHGYTQDEIAVFRAQGTVG
;
A
#
# COMPACT_ATOMS: atom_id res chain seq x y z
N MET A 1 1.64 1.17 28.08
CA MET A 1 1.78 1.25 26.61
C MET A 1 1.66 2.71 26.21
N ALA A 2 2.48 3.16 25.27
CA ALA A 2 2.34 4.44 24.59
C ALA A 2 1.69 4.19 23.21
N GLY A 3 1.13 5.23 22.59
CA GLY A 3 0.53 5.15 21.26
C GLY A 3 -0.91 5.69 21.20
N PRO A 4 -1.42 6.01 20.01
CA PRO A 4 -2.75 6.62 19.85
C PRO A 4 -3.92 5.68 20.17
N LEU A 5 -3.71 4.36 20.18
CA LEU A 5 -4.74 3.35 20.42
C LEU A 5 -4.66 2.70 21.82
N VAL A 6 -3.95 3.31 22.77
CA VAL A 6 -3.91 2.80 24.15
C VAL A 6 -5.33 2.63 24.69
N GLY A 7 -5.61 1.44 25.20
CA GLY A 7 -6.92 1.05 25.73
C GLY A 7 -7.87 0.40 24.72
N ILE A 8 -7.50 0.34 23.43
CA ILE A 8 -8.21 -0.45 22.42
C ILE A 8 -7.79 -1.92 22.50
N ARG A 9 -8.77 -2.82 22.37
CA ARG A 9 -8.62 -4.27 22.48
C ARG A 9 -8.99 -4.96 21.17
N VAL A 10 -8.12 -5.84 20.68
CA VAL A 10 -8.24 -6.44 19.36
C VAL A 10 -8.18 -7.96 19.46
N LEU A 11 -9.11 -8.65 18.80
CA LEU A 11 -9.04 -10.08 18.56
C LEU A 11 -8.68 -10.36 17.11
N ASP A 12 -7.57 -11.05 16.91
CA ASP A 12 -7.04 -11.44 15.61
C ASP A 12 -7.26 -12.94 15.38
N PHE A 13 -8.36 -13.26 14.70
CA PHE A 13 -8.65 -14.60 14.16
C PHE A 13 -8.00 -14.81 12.79
N GLY A 14 -7.33 -13.79 12.25
CA GLY A 14 -6.70 -13.83 10.95
C GLY A 14 -5.62 -14.91 10.87
N ARG A 15 -5.36 -15.39 9.65
CA ARG A 15 -4.32 -16.39 9.36
C ARG A 15 -3.40 -15.88 8.27
N ALA A 16 -2.18 -16.39 8.24
CA ALA A 16 -1.14 -16.06 7.26
C ALA A 16 -0.70 -14.58 7.30
N ALA A 17 -1.20 -13.75 6.38
CA ALA A 17 -0.63 -12.42 6.09
C ALA A 17 -1.60 -11.26 6.37
N VAL A 18 -2.53 -10.98 5.45
CA VAL A 18 -3.39 -9.77 5.48
C VAL A 18 -4.01 -9.49 6.85
N GLY A 19 -4.72 -10.46 7.44
CA GLY A 19 -5.34 -10.31 8.77
C GLY A 19 -4.31 -10.07 9.89
N PRO A 20 -3.32 -10.98 10.06
CA PRO A 20 -2.28 -10.81 11.05
C PRO A 20 -1.51 -9.48 10.95
N VAL A 21 -1.13 -9.03 9.76
CA VAL A 21 -0.42 -7.76 9.56
C VAL A 21 -1.31 -6.57 9.92
N SER A 22 -2.60 -6.60 9.56
CA SER A 22 -3.56 -5.57 10.00
C SER A 22 -3.62 -5.45 11.53
N ALA A 23 -3.65 -6.58 12.24
CA ALA A 23 -3.67 -6.62 13.69
C ALA A 23 -2.36 -6.12 14.31
N GLN A 24 -1.22 -6.49 13.71
CA GLN A 24 0.11 -6.04 14.13
C GLN A 24 0.22 -4.52 14.09
N TYR A 25 -0.27 -3.87 13.03
CA TYR A 25 -0.26 -2.41 12.95
C TYR A 25 -1.10 -1.74 14.05
N LEU A 26 -2.26 -2.31 14.43
CA LEU A 26 -3.01 -1.82 15.61
C LEU A 26 -2.17 -1.95 16.89
N GLY A 27 -1.42 -3.05 17.03
CA GLY A 27 -0.47 -3.26 18.12
C GLY A 27 0.67 -2.25 18.13
N PHE A 28 1.22 -1.86 16.98
CA PHE A 28 2.24 -0.80 16.86
C PHE A 28 1.72 0.56 17.35
N LEU A 29 0.43 0.82 17.12
CA LEU A 29 -0.25 2.02 17.59
C LEU A 29 -0.70 1.95 19.06
N GLY A 30 -0.37 0.87 19.78
CA GLY A 30 -0.58 0.74 21.23
C GLY A 30 -1.82 -0.02 21.66
N ALA A 31 -2.55 -0.67 20.74
CA ALA A 31 -3.67 -1.55 21.09
C ALA A 31 -3.19 -2.86 21.75
N ASP A 32 -4.03 -3.45 22.60
CA ASP A 32 -3.83 -4.79 23.15
C ASP A 32 -4.38 -5.83 22.17
N VAL A 33 -3.48 -6.55 21.50
CA VAL A 33 -3.84 -7.49 20.42
C VAL A 33 -3.68 -8.92 20.89
N ILE A 34 -4.78 -9.68 20.83
CA ILE A 34 -4.82 -11.11 21.10
C ILE A 34 -4.92 -11.88 19.79
N LYS A 35 -3.87 -12.61 19.44
CA LYS A 35 -3.87 -13.59 18.36
C LYS A 35 -4.58 -14.85 18.84
N ILE A 36 -5.67 -15.20 18.17
CA ILE A 36 -6.42 -16.44 18.41
C ILE A 36 -6.00 -17.45 17.35
N GLU A 37 -5.51 -18.61 17.80
CA GLU A 37 -5.04 -19.67 16.92
C GLU A 37 -5.78 -20.97 17.18
N PRO A 38 -5.98 -21.81 16.14
CA PRO A 38 -6.47 -23.17 16.34
C PRO A 38 -5.34 -24.05 16.93
N PRO A 39 -5.63 -25.29 17.36
CA PRO A 39 -4.63 -26.21 17.90
C PRO A 39 -3.42 -26.47 16.99
N GLU A 40 -3.62 -26.48 15.68
CA GLU A 40 -2.56 -26.62 14.69
C GLU A 40 -1.68 -25.36 14.52
N GLY A 41 -2.10 -24.23 15.08
CA GLY A 41 -1.45 -22.93 14.93
C GLY A 41 -1.73 -22.23 13.59
N ASP A 42 -1.21 -21.02 13.42
CA ASP A 42 -1.20 -20.34 12.12
C ASP A 42 -0.33 -21.13 11.10
N PRO A 43 -0.82 -21.39 9.87
CA PRO A 43 -0.05 -22.13 8.86
C PRO A 43 1.33 -21.53 8.59
N VAL A 44 1.54 -20.21 8.67
CA VAL A 44 2.85 -19.61 8.37
C VAL A 44 3.90 -19.84 9.44
N ARG A 45 3.56 -20.49 10.56
CA ARG A 45 4.55 -21.03 11.51
C ARG A 45 5.46 -22.08 10.87
N ASN A 46 4.93 -22.80 9.89
CA ASN A 46 5.58 -23.94 9.24
C ASN A 46 5.95 -23.64 7.77
N VAL A 47 6.12 -22.36 7.42
CA VAL A 47 6.47 -21.92 6.07
C VAL A 47 7.87 -21.32 6.08
N ALA A 48 8.74 -21.86 5.22
CA ALA A 48 10.07 -21.31 4.99
C ALA A 48 9.99 -19.86 4.46
N THR A 49 11.00 -19.01 4.68
CA THR A 49 12.29 -19.27 5.37
C THR A 49 12.13 -19.48 6.87
N PHE A 50 12.93 -20.35 7.47
CA PHE A 50 12.88 -20.68 8.90
C PHE A 50 13.98 -20.00 9.70
N LYS A 51 13.69 -19.75 10.98
CA LYS A 51 14.65 -19.36 12.00
C LYS A 51 14.45 -20.22 13.25
N HIS A 52 15.44 -21.05 13.56
CA HIS A 52 15.39 -22.10 14.58
C HIS A 52 14.07 -22.88 14.55
N GLY A 53 13.66 -23.31 13.36
CA GLY A 53 12.43 -24.08 13.11
C GLY A 53 11.12 -23.30 13.11
N MET A 54 11.14 -21.97 13.28
CA MET A 54 9.96 -21.11 13.19
C MET A 54 9.94 -20.33 11.88
N GLY A 55 8.80 -20.33 11.18
CA GLY A 55 8.63 -19.56 9.95
C GLY A 55 8.84 -18.06 10.18
N THR A 56 9.79 -17.46 9.46
CA THR A 56 10.13 -16.03 9.56
C THR A 56 8.95 -15.13 9.18
N THR A 57 8.07 -15.59 8.28
CA THR A 57 6.79 -14.94 7.97
C THR A 57 5.90 -14.82 9.21
N PHE A 58 5.79 -15.87 10.04
CA PHE A 58 5.03 -15.79 11.29
C PHE A 58 5.64 -14.75 12.24
N LEU A 59 6.97 -14.75 12.39
CA LEU A 59 7.70 -13.81 13.23
C LEU A 59 7.48 -12.35 12.77
N GLY A 60 7.52 -12.12 11.46
CA GLY A 60 7.31 -10.82 10.84
C GLY A 60 5.87 -10.30 10.94
N ASN A 61 4.85 -11.17 10.94
CA ASN A 61 3.42 -10.79 10.90
C ASN A 61 2.76 -10.63 12.27
N ASN A 62 3.43 -11.07 13.35
CA ASN A 62 2.79 -11.24 14.65
C ASN A 62 3.46 -10.49 15.80
N LEU A 63 4.26 -9.48 15.51
CA LEU A 63 4.81 -8.58 16.53
C LEU A 63 3.69 -7.86 17.29
N ASN A 64 3.95 -7.48 18.54
CA ASN A 64 3.00 -6.81 19.44
C ASN A 64 1.76 -7.62 19.85
N LYS A 65 1.73 -8.94 19.63
CA LYS A 65 0.58 -9.78 19.97
C LYS A 65 0.82 -10.65 21.20
N ARG A 66 -0.26 -10.95 21.92
CA ARG A 66 -0.36 -12.07 22.86
C ARG A 66 -1.08 -13.23 22.19
N GLY A 67 -0.58 -14.45 22.34
CA GLY A 67 -1.16 -15.64 21.70
C GLY A 67 -2.02 -16.46 22.67
N ILE A 68 -3.19 -16.91 22.20
CA ILE A 68 -4.02 -17.92 22.85
C ILE A 68 -4.51 -18.94 21.81
N MET A 69 -4.46 -20.21 22.18
CA MET A 69 -4.99 -21.30 21.38
C MET A 69 -6.42 -21.62 21.83
N LEU A 70 -7.37 -21.66 20.90
CA LEU A 70 -8.77 -22.05 21.14
C LEU A 70 -9.23 -23.05 20.09
N ASP A 71 -9.70 -24.22 20.53
CA ASP A 71 -10.40 -25.16 19.66
C ASP A 71 -11.89 -24.82 19.64
N LEU A 72 -12.30 -23.99 18.68
CA LEU A 72 -13.69 -23.50 18.58
C LEU A 72 -14.74 -24.61 18.35
N LYS A 73 -14.32 -25.87 18.15
CA LYS A 73 -15.22 -27.04 18.14
C LYS A 73 -15.61 -27.47 19.56
N LYS A 74 -14.82 -27.13 20.57
CA LYS A 74 -15.09 -27.39 21.98
C LYS A 74 -16.05 -26.33 22.54
N PRO A 75 -17.14 -26.73 23.23
CA PRO A 75 -18.10 -25.78 23.79
C PRO A 75 -17.48 -24.76 24.75
N GLU A 76 -16.50 -25.18 25.56
CA GLU A 76 -15.80 -24.34 26.53
C GLU A 76 -14.95 -23.24 25.87
N ASP A 77 -14.17 -23.57 24.84
CA ASP A 77 -13.33 -22.62 24.12
C ASP A 77 -14.19 -21.67 23.30
N LYS A 78 -15.28 -22.17 22.70
CA LYS A 78 -16.28 -21.33 22.03
C LYS A 78 -16.96 -20.36 23.01
N ALA A 79 -17.32 -20.83 24.21
CA ALA A 79 -17.89 -19.97 25.24
C ALA A 79 -16.89 -18.90 25.69
N PHE A 80 -15.61 -19.25 25.79
CA PHE A 80 -14.57 -18.28 26.11
C PHE A 80 -14.31 -17.28 24.97
N ALA A 81 -14.37 -17.72 23.71
CA ALA A 81 -14.29 -16.83 22.54
C ALA A 81 -15.40 -15.76 22.55
N LEU A 82 -16.63 -16.13 22.94
CA LEU A 82 -17.71 -15.15 23.14
C LEU A 82 -17.40 -14.15 24.27
N ARG A 83 -16.78 -14.59 25.37
CA ARG A 83 -16.35 -13.67 26.44
C ARG A 83 -15.25 -12.72 25.96
N LEU A 84 -14.29 -13.21 25.17
CA LEU A 84 -13.29 -12.35 24.53
C LEU A 84 -13.94 -11.29 23.65
N ILE A 85 -14.94 -11.67 22.84
CA ILE A 85 -15.70 -10.75 21.99
C ILE A 85 -16.38 -9.66 22.81
N GLN A 86 -17.02 -10.03 23.91
CA GLN A 86 -17.68 -9.07 24.80
C GLN A 86 -16.68 -8.05 25.36
N TRP A 87 -15.43 -8.48 25.57
CA TRP A 87 -14.35 -7.66 26.10
C TRP A 87 -13.68 -6.76 25.06
N ALA A 88 -13.71 -7.12 23.77
CA ALA A 88 -12.94 -6.50 22.70
C ALA A 88 -13.62 -5.28 22.05
N ASP A 89 -12.81 -4.43 21.41
CA ASP A 89 -13.26 -3.31 20.58
C ASP A 89 -13.33 -3.69 19.09
N ILE A 90 -12.35 -4.47 18.63
CA ILE A 90 -12.18 -4.89 17.25
C ILE A 90 -12.05 -6.41 17.19
N VAL A 91 -12.75 -7.02 16.24
CA VAL A 91 -12.60 -8.43 15.87
C VAL A 91 -12.30 -8.47 14.38
N LEU A 92 -11.23 -9.14 13.98
CA LEU A 92 -10.86 -9.26 12.57
C LEU A 92 -10.56 -10.70 12.16
N GLU A 93 -10.92 -11.00 10.92
CA GLU A 93 -10.65 -12.27 10.26
C GLU A 93 -10.47 -12.08 8.75
N ASN A 94 -9.78 -13.04 8.13
CA ASN A 94 -9.53 -13.11 6.69
C ASN A 94 -9.82 -14.52 6.15
N PHE A 95 -10.86 -15.18 6.65
CA PHE A 95 -11.27 -16.48 6.15
C PHE A 95 -11.77 -16.38 4.70
N ARG A 96 -11.70 -17.50 3.98
CA ARG A 96 -12.12 -17.57 2.57
C ARG A 96 -13.57 -17.15 2.35
N SER A 97 -14.43 -17.48 3.31
CA SER A 97 -15.85 -17.16 3.28
C SER A 97 -16.25 -16.51 4.61
N SER A 98 -16.99 -15.42 4.51
CA SER A 98 -17.61 -14.75 5.65
C SER A 98 -18.58 -15.64 6.44
N GLU A 99 -19.02 -16.77 5.86
CA GLU A 99 -19.87 -17.75 6.55
C GLU A 99 -19.13 -18.59 7.59
N VAL A 100 -17.78 -18.60 7.60
CA VAL A 100 -17.02 -19.41 8.56
C VAL A 100 -17.36 -19.01 9.99
N MET A 101 -17.32 -17.71 10.28
CA MET A 101 -17.68 -17.19 11.60
C MET A 101 -19.17 -17.38 11.91
N GLU A 102 -20.05 -17.24 10.91
CA GLU A 102 -21.48 -17.50 11.06
C GLU A 102 -21.75 -18.96 11.48
N ARG A 103 -21.13 -19.94 10.80
CA ARG A 103 -21.26 -21.38 11.15
C ARG A 103 -20.70 -21.70 12.54
N LEU A 104 -19.67 -20.98 12.96
CA LEU A 104 -19.12 -21.11 14.31
C LEU A 104 -20.01 -20.43 15.37
N GLY A 105 -21.06 -19.69 14.98
CA GLY A 105 -21.90 -18.90 15.88
C GLY A 105 -21.20 -17.65 16.42
N LEU A 106 -20.15 -17.20 15.73
CA LEU A 106 -19.34 -16.03 16.03
C LEU A 106 -19.46 -14.96 14.93
N GLY A 107 -20.52 -15.03 14.12
CA GLY A 107 -20.79 -14.09 13.04
C GLY A 107 -21.22 -12.71 13.51
N TYR A 108 -21.27 -11.73 12.60
CA TYR A 108 -21.41 -10.31 12.97
C TYR A 108 -22.70 -10.02 13.74
N ALA A 109 -23.79 -10.69 13.40
CA ALA A 109 -25.06 -10.54 14.11
C ALA A 109 -24.94 -10.98 15.59
N ALA A 110 -24.26 -12.08 15.85
CA ALA A 110 -24.01 -12.58 17.21
C ALA A 110 -23.04 -11.66 17.98
N LEU A 111 -21.95 -11.25 17.34
CA LEU A 111 -20.98 -10.30 17.87
C LEU A 111 -21.66 -8.98 18.30
N ARG A 112 -22.48 -8.39 17.42
CA ARG A 112 -23.18 -7.12 17.68
C ARG A 112 -24.24 -7.24 18.77
N ALA A 113 -24.95 -8.36 18.85
CA ALA A 113 -25.92 -8.61 19.92
C ALA A 113 -25.24 -8.66 21.30
N LEU A 114 -24.02 -9.20 21.36
CA LEU A 114 -23.23 -9.28 22.59
C LEU A 114 -22.53 -7.96 22.93
N ASN A 115 -22.02 -7.26 21.91
CA ASN A 115 -21.32 -6.00 22.04
C ASN A 115 -21.71 -5.05 20.88
N PRO A 116 -22.67 -4.12 21.10
CA PRO A 116 -23.11 -3.17 20.07
C PRO A 116 -22.00 -2.19 19.61
N ARG A 117 -20.88 -2.12 20.34
CA ARG A 117 -19.72 -1.27 20.04
C ARG A 117 -18.62 -1.99 19.25
N VAL A 118 -18.78 -3.27 18.96
CA VAL A 118 -17.77 -4.07 18.26
C VAL A 118 -17.61 -3.62 16.82
N ILE A 119 -16.36 -3.43 16.40
CA ILE A 119 -15.99 -3.28 15.00
C ILE A 119 -15.58 -4.66 14.50
N TYR A 120 -16.21 -5.13 13.43
CA TYR A 120 -15.94 -6.44 12.83
C TYR A 120 -15.39 -6.27 11.42
N LEU A 121 -14.15 -6.72 11.19
CA LEU A 121 -13.52 -6.73 9.87
C LEU A 121 -13.55 -8.15 9.27
N SER A 122 -14.11 -8.26 8.07
CA SER A 122 -14.04 -9.44 7.22
C SER A 122 -13.24 -9.12 5.95
N SER A 123 -12.07 -9.72 5.81
CA SER A 123 -11.10 -9.39 4.74
C SER A 123 -10.74 -10.62 3.92
N GLY A 124 -11.64 -11.08 3.05
CA GLY A 124 -11.37 -12.20 2.14
C GLY A 124 -10.44 -11.84 0.98
N ALA A 125 -9.97 -12.84 0.22
CA ALA A 125 -9.12 -12.60 -0.95
C ALA A 125 -9.82 -11.77 -2.04
N TYR A 126 -11.03 -12.17 -2.42
CA TYR A 126 -11.80 -11.56 -3.51
C TYR A 126 -13.04 -10.79 -3.06
N GLY A 127 -13.35 -10.82 -1.76
CA GLY A 127 -14.52 -10.19 -1.16
C GLY A 127 -15.69 -11.16 -0.97
N ASN A 128 -16.85 -10.62 -0.61
CA ASN A 128 -18.07 -11.38 -0.25
C ASN A 128 -19.14 -11.41 -1.35
N ALA A 129 -18.74 -11.18 -2.61
CA ALA A 129 -19.61 -11.20 -3.77
C ALA A 129 -18.83 -11.63 -5.02
N GLY A 130 -19.54 -12.03 -6.07
CA GLY A 130 -18.97 -12.38 -7.36
C GLY A 130 -18.47 -13.83 -7.46
N PRO A 131 -18.09 -14.26 -8.68
CA PRO A 131 -17.73 -15.65 -8.96
C PRO A 131 -16.46 -16.12 -8.24
N MET A 132 -15.59 -15.20 -7.80
CA MET A 132 -14.35 -15.54 -7.10
C MET A 132 -14.51 -15.61 -5.57
N GLN A 133 -15.71 -15.37 -5.03
CA GLN A 133 -15.97 -15.50 -3.60
C GLN A 133 -15.64 -16.91 -3.10
N GLY A 134 -14.90 -17.02 -2.00
CA GLY A 134 -14.53 -18.33 -1.41
C GLY A 134 -13.31 -19.00 -2.04
N MET A 135 -12.78 -18.49 -3.16
CA MET A 135 -11.56 -19.00 -3.77
C MET A 135 -10.34 -18.80 -2.86
N THR A 136 -9.37 -19.71 -2.95
CA THR A 136 -8.07 -19.51 -2.30
C THR A 136 -7.29 -18.45 -3.06
N SER A 137 -6.51 -17.66 -2.33
CA SER A 137 -5.53 -16.77 -2.90
C SER A 137 -4.29 -16.75 -2.01
N ASN A 138 -3.19 -16.35 -2.62
CA ASN A 138 -1.97 -15.88 -1.98
C ASN A 138 -1.45 -14.69 -2.80
N GLU A 139 -0.31 -14.14 -2.42
CA GLU A 139 0.36 -13.04 -3.13
C GLU A 139 0.35 -13.19 -4.66
N TRP A 140 0.70 -14.37 -5.19
CA TRP A 140 0.83 -14.61 -6.63
C TRP A 140 -0.51 -14.59 -7.36
N TYR A 141 -1.55 -15.15 -6.76
CA TYR A 141 -2.91 -15.04 -7.28
C TYR A 141 -3.42 -13.60 -7.26
N GLY A 142 -3.05 -12.83 -6.23
CA GLY A 142 -3.29 -11.39 -6.16
C GLY A 142 -2.66 -10.64 -7.33
N GLN A 143 -1.38 -10.90 -7.61
CA GLN A 143 -0.65 -10.30 -8.74
C GLN A 143 -1.24 -10.69 -10.10
N ALA A 144 -1.55 -11.97 -10.29
CA ALA A 144 -2.10 -12.49 -11.54
C ALA A 144 -3.48 -11.91 -11.85
N SER A 145 -4.37 -11.88 -10.85
CA SER A 145 -5.74 -11.36 -11.04
C SER A 145 -5.78 -9.84 -11.20
N SER A 146 -4.86 -9.07 -10.61
CA SER A 146 -4.95 -7.60 -10.62
C SER A 146 -4.45 -6.93 -11.90
N GLY A 147 -3.85 -7.70 -12.81
CA GLY A 147 -3.17 -7.18 -14.01
C GLY A 147 -1.80 -6.55 -13.74
N ALA A 148 -1.25 -6.68 -12.53
CA ALA A 148 0.05 -6.09 -12.20
C ALA A 148 1.21 -6.75 -12.95
N THR A 149 1.09 -8.05 -13.22
CA THR A 149 2.08 -8.81 -13.99
C THR A 149 2.14 -8.37 -15.46
N SER A 150 1.05 -7.78 -16.00
CA SER A 150 0.97 -7.34 -17.40
C SER A 150 1.73 -6.05 -17.68
N VAL A 151 2.07 -5.33 -16.62
CA VAL A 151 2.73 -4.02 -16.67
C VAL A 151 4.12 -4.06 -16.01
N THR A 152 4.57 -5.24 -15.61
CA THR A 152 5.88 -5.51 -15.02
C THR A 152 6.72 -6.30 -16.03
N GLY A 153 8.02 -6.05 -16.10
CA GLY A 153 8.94 -6.75 -17.00
C GLY A 153 9.48 -5.91 -18.15
N VAL A 154 10.11 -6.57 -19.13
CA VAL A 154 10.71 -5.95 -20.32
C VAL A 154 9.69 -5.81 -21.45
N GLU A 155 9.92 -4.84 -22.33
CA GLU A 155 9.04 -4.62 -23.48
C GLU A 155 8.96 -5.85 -24.38
N GLY A 156 7.74 -6.26 -24.75
CA GLY A 156 7.50 -7.47 -25.55
C GLY A 156 7.74 -8.80 -24.82
N GLY A 157 8.13 -8.76 -23.54
CA GLY A 157 8.25 -9.93 -22.69
C GLY A 157 6.89 -10.50 -22.26
N PRO A 158 6.89 -11.70 -21.66
CA PRO A 158 5.68 -12.27 -21.07
C PRO A 158 5.29 -11.52 -19.79
N PHE A 159 4.17 -11.92 -19.18
CA PHE A 159 3.81 -11.49 -17.83
C PHE A 159 4.96 -11.77 -16.84
N GLU A 160 5.24 -10.84 -15.93
CA GLU A 160 6.33 -10.96 -14.95
C GLU A 160 5.80 -10.76 -13.52
N PHE A 161 6.13 -11.68 -12.62
CA PHE A 161 5.79 -11.56 -11.21
C PHE A 161 6.79 -10.69 -10.45
N ALA A 162 6.28 -9.88 -9.52
CA ALA A 162 7.10 -9.19 -8.54
C ALA A 162 7.45 -10.12 -7.38
N ARG A 163 8.64 -10.72 -7.42
CA ARG A 163 9.07 -11.70 -6.42
C ARG A 163 9.71 -11.03 -5.20
N GLY A 164 9.83 -11.77 -4.10
CA GLY A 164 10.57 -11.33 -2.91
C GLY A 164 9.93 -10.22 -2.06
N ILE A 165 8.74 -9.72 -2.42
CA ILE A 165 7.93 -8.85 -1.59
C ILE A 165 6.46 -9.27 -1.69
N ALA A 166 5.77 -9.41 -0.55
CA ALA A 166 4.35 -9.79 -0.49
C ALA A 166 3.44 -8.57 -0.64
N GLN A 167 3.66 -7.81 -1.71
CA GLN A 167 3.14 -6.48 -1.93
C GLN A 167 1.62 -6.39 -1.79
N PHE A 168 0.90 -7.37 -2.34
CA PHE A 168 -0.55 -7.34 -2.38
C PHE A 168 -1.16 -7.74 -1.03
N ASP A 169 -0.50 -8.62 -0.28
CA ASP A 169 -0.84 -8.86 1.13
C ASP A 169 -0.68 -7.59 1.98
N TRP A 170 0.43 -6.84 1.80
CA TRP A 170 0.66 -5.57 2.50
C TRP A 170 -0.37 -4.50 2.14
N ASN A 171 -0.70 -4.34 0.85
CA ASN A 171 -1.75 -3.42 0.40
C ASN A 171 -3.09 -3.70 1.09
N GLY A 172 -3.50 -4.97 1.13
CA GLY A 172 -4.71 -5.39 1.84
C GLY A 172 -4.64 -5.06 3.34
N ALA A 173 -3.51 -5.37 3.98
CA ALA A 173 -3.35 -5.14 5.40
C ALA A 173 -3.38 -3.64 5.77
N MET A 174 -2.80 -2.81 4.92
CA MET A 174 -2.76 -1.36 5.09
C MET A 174 -4.14 -0.72 4.90
N LEU A 175 -4.89 -1.12 3.88
CA LEU A 175 -6.24 -0.60 3.67
C LEU A 175 -7.22 -1.09 4.76
N ASN A 176 -7.05 -2.30 5.27
CA ASN A 176 -7.79 -2.79 6.44
C ASN A 176 -7.58 -1.91 7.68
N LEU A 177 -6.34 -1.47 7.93
CA LEU A 177 -6.06 -0.57 9.06
C LEU A 177 -6.77 0.77 8.89
N ILE A 178 -6.79 1.35 7.68
CA ILE A 178 -7.54 2.57 7.39
C ILE A 178 -9.02 2.38 7.72
N ALA A 179 -9.61 1.25 7.30
CA ALA A 179 -11.01 0.96 7.57
C ALA A 179 -11.31 0.82 9.07
N MET A 180 -10.46 0.10 9.81
CA MET A 180 -10.62 -0.10 11.26
C MET A 180 -10.45 1.21 12.04
N LEU A 181 -9.46 2.04 11.69
CA LEU A 181 -9.27 3.36 12.30
C LEU A 181 -10.44 4.31 11.98
N THR A 182 -10.97 4.25 10.75
CA THR A 182 -12.18 4.99 10.35
C THR A 182 -13.36 4.58 11.22
N ALA A 183 -13.61 3.28 11.37
CA ALA A 183 -14.71 2.78 12.19
C ALA A 183 -14.53 3.12 13.67
N LEU A 184 -13.30 3.11 14.20
CA LEU A 184 -12.99 3.58 15.55
C LEU A 184 -13.35 5.06 15.71
N TYR A 185 -12.92 5.91 14.77
CA TYR A 185 -13.23 7.34 14.79
C TYR A 185 -14.75 7.59 14.76
N VAL A 186 -15.48 6.90 13.89
CA VAL A 186 -16.96 7.00 13.82
C VAL A 186 -17.60 6.55 15.13
N ARG A 187 -17.17 5.40 15.68
CA ARG A 187 -17.71 4.84 16.92
C ARG A 187 -17.57 5.78 18.13
N GLU A 188 -16.49 6.58 18.20
CA GLU A 188 -16.34 7.58 19.26
C GLU A 188 -17.37 8.72 19.16
N ARG A 189 -17.90 9.00 17.95
CA ARG A 189 -18.98 9.99 17.76
C ARG A 189 -20.37 9.40 17.93
N THR A 190 -20.59 8.18 17.43
CA THR A 190 -21.93 7.59 17.30
C THR A 190 -22.33 6.68 18.47
N GLY A 191 -21.34 6.10 19.16
CA GLY A 191 -21.60 5.18 20.25
C GLY A 191 -21.71 3.71 19.85
N HIS A 192 -21.70 3.34 18.56
CA HIS A 192 -21.81 1.94 18.09
C HIS A 192 -20.73 1.55 17.08
N GLY A 193 -20.46 0.25 16.99
CA GLY A 193 -19.49 -0.34 16.07
C GLY A 193 -20.10 -0.71 14.72
N LEU A 194 -19.26 -1.20 13.81
CA LEU A 194 -19.62 -1.39 12.40
C LEU A 194 -19.04 -2.70 11.85
N LYS A 195 -19.70 -3.27 10.84
CA LYS A 195 -19.09 -4.30 9.99
C LYS A 195 -18.33 -3.63 8.86
N ILE A 196 -17.15 -4.16 8.57
CA ILE A 196 -16.27 -3.76 7.48
C ILE A 196 -16.04 -4.98 6.61
N GLU A 197 -16.19 -4.81 5.31
CA GLU A 197 -15.81 -5.78 4.29
C GLU A 197 -14.74 -5.15 3.39
N THR A 198 -13.66 -5.88 3.17
CA THR A 198 -12.58 -5.52 2.25
C THR A 198 -12.16 -6.75 1.44
N SER A 199 -11.36 -6.54 0.41
CA SER A 199 -10.69 -7.64 -0.28
C SER A 199 -9.26 -7.31 -0.67
N GLN A 200 -8.41 -8.33 -0.67
CA GLN A 200 -7.05 -8.20 -1.20
C GLN A 200 -7.11 -7.79 -2.68
N PHE A 201 -7.98 -8.41 -3.48
CA PHE A 201 -8.14 -8.08 -4.90
C PHE A 201 -8.48 -6.61 -5.15
N GLN A 202 -9.47 -6.03 -4.46
CA GLN A 202 -9.79 -4.61 -4.65
C GLN A 202 -8.66 -3.72 -4.16
N SER A 203 -7.98 -4.11 -3.08
CA SER A 203 -6.78 -3.43 -2.57
C SER A 203 -5.66 -3.40 -3.62
N SER A 204 -5.47 -4.51 -4.35
CA SER A 204 -4.56 -4.63 -5.49
C SER A 204 -4.85 -3.60 -6.59
N LEU A 205 -6.14 -3.42 -6.92
CA LEU A 205 -6.55 -2.46 -7.96
C LEU A 205 -6.24 -1.03 -7.53
N VAL A 206 -6.54 -0.68 -6.28
CA VAL A 206 -6.25 0.66 -5.72
C VAL A 206 -4.74 0.93 -5.71
N ALA A 207 -3.90 -0.08 -5.46
CA ALA A 207 -2.44 0.07 -5.56
C ALA A 207 -1.97 0.42 -6.99
N GLY A 208 -2.74 0.05 -8.02
CA GLY A 208 -2.49 0.36 -9.43
C GLY A 208 -3.08 1.69 -9.91
N THR A 209 -3.54 2.59 -9.03
CA THR A 209 -4.31 3.80 -9.40
C THR A 209 -3.69 4.60 -10.54
N THR A 210 -2.37 4.82 -10.55
CA THR A 210 -1.70 5.59 -11.61
C THR A 210 -1.69 4.88 -12.96
N ARG A 211 -1.53 3.55 -12.99
CA ARG A 211 -1.58 2.75 -14.23
C ARG A 211 -3.01 2.60 -14.74
N PHE A 212 -4.00 2.44 -13.85
CA PHE A 212 -5.41 2.46 -14.25
C PHE A 212 -5.84 3.82 -14.78
N ALA A 213 -5.33 4.92 -14.22
CA ALA A 213 -5.57 6.26 -14.75
C ALA A 213 -5.10 6.39 -16.22
N GLU A 214 -3.89 5.90 -16.52
CA GLU A 214 -3.35 5.86 -17.89
C GLU A 214 -4.19 4.99 -18.83
N TYR A 215 -4.60 3.81 -18.36
CA TYR A 215 -5.48 2.92 -19.10
C TYR A 215 -6.83 3.58 -19.39
N PHE A 216 -7.48 4.17 -18.39
CA PHE A 216 -8.77 4.83 -18.55
C PHE A 216 -8.72 6.04 -19.49
N ALA A 217 -7.59 6.74 -19.54
CA ALA A 217 -7.41 7.88 -20.44
C ALA A 217 -7.18 7.48 -21.91
N THR A 218 -6.53 6.33 -22.14
CA THR A 218 -6.06 5.95 -23.48
C THR A 218 -6.81 4.77 -24.10
N GLY A 219 -7.52 3.99 -23.28
CA GLY A 219 -8.10 2.69 -23.67
C GLY A 219 -7.05 1.60 -23.91
N GLN A 220 -5.77 1.87 -23.65
CA GLN A 220 -4.66 0.96 -23.92
C GLN A 220 -3.96 0.58 -22.62
N THR A 221 -3.66 -0.70 -22.44
CA THR A 221 -2.86 -1.16 -21.30
C THR A 221 -1.44 -0.61 -21.44
N PRO A 222 -0.88 0.06 -20.42
CA PRO A 222 0.54 0.43 -20.42
C PRO A 222 1.41 -0.81 -20.63
N ARG A 223 2.38 -0.73 -21.52
CA ARG A 223 3.30 -1.85 -21.78
C ARG A 223 4.42 -1.91 -20.74
N PRO A 224 4.98 -3.09 -20.43
CA PRO A 224 6.21 -3.20 -19.66
C PRO A 224 7.38 -2.48 -20.37
N MET A 225 8.28 -1.85 -19.61
CA MET A 225 9.39 -1.04 -20.14
C MET A 225 10.72 -1.23 -19.39
N GLY A 226 10.96 -2.42 -18.82
CA GLY A 226 12.11 -2.69 -17.97
C GLY A 226 12.04 -1.85 -16.68
N SER A 227 13.06 -1.04 -16.41
CA SER A 227 13.03 -0.07 -15.29
C SER A 227 12.39 1.27 -15.64
N ALA A 228 12.05 1.51 -16.91
CA ALA A 228 11.60 2.83 -17.34
C ALA A 228 10.15 3.13 -16.98
N ARG A 229 9.87 4.40 -16.67
CA ARG A 229 8.51 4.93 -16.50
C ARG A 229 7.93 5.37 -17.86
N PRO A 230 6.62 5.23 -18.12
CA PRO A 230 6.03 5.58 -19.43
C PRO A 230 5.92 7.09 -19.69
N ASN A 231 5.73 7.92 -18.67
CA ASN A 231 5.35 9.33 -18.82
C ASN A 231 6.37 10.36 -18.30
N VAL A 232 7.53 9.90 -17.84
CA VAL A 232 8.63 10.76 -17.37
C VAL A 232 9.93 10.24 -17.96
N VAL A 233 10.69 11.09 -18.64
CA VAL A 233 11.95 10.71 -19.30
C VAL A 233 13.05 11.75 -19.04
N PRO A 234 14.27 11.34 -18.63
CA PRO A 234 14.62 9.99 -18.18
C PRO A 234 14.06 9.70 -16.77
N GLU A 235 13.39 8.56 -16.61
CA GLU A 235 13.13 7.90 -15.31
C GLU A 235 13.34 6.40 -15.49
N GLN A 236 14.58 5.93 -15.35
CA GLN A 236 14.98 4.54 -15.57
C GLN A 236 16.37 4.21 -14.97
N ALA A 237 16.75 2.94 -15.02
CA ALA A 237 18.12 2.52 -14.72
C ALA A 237 19.05 2.69 -15.94
N PHE A 238 20.30 3.09 -15.68
CA PHE A 238 21.39 3.17 -16.63
C PHE A 238 22.55 2.31 -16.15
N ALA A 239 23.16 1.56 -17.07
CA ALA A 239 24.40 0.84 -16.77
C ALA A 239 25.55 1.82 -16.54
N THR A 240 26.32 1.59 -15.49
CA THR A 240 27.54 2.32 -15.16
C THR A 240 28.76 1.46 -15.45
N ALA A 241 29.96 1.92 -15.10
CA ALA A 241 31.18 1.12 -15.27
C ALA A 241 31.22 -0.14 -14.36
N ASP A 242 30.43 -0.20 -13.30
CA ASP A 242 30.52 -1.22 -12.24
C ASP A 242 29.15 -1.73 -11.74
N GLY A 243 28.03 -1.29 -12.34
CA GLY A 243 26.70 -1.65 -11.90
C GLY A 243 25.59 -0.87 -12.61
N TYR A 244 24.55 -0.50 -11.85
CA TYR A 244 23.43 0.29 -12.36
C TYR A 244 23.08 1.42 -11.40
N ILE A 245 22.69 2.56 -11.99
CA ILE A 245 22.15 3.70 -11.28
C ILE A 245 20.76 4.01 -11.84
N ASN A 246 19.78 4.24 -10.97
CA ASN A 246 18.53 4.84 -11.41
C ASN A 246 18.65 6.36 -11.39
N VAL A 247 18.04 7.01 -12.39
CA VAL A 247 17.99 8.46 -12.51
C VAL A 247 16.57 8.87 -12.86
N SER A 248 16.09 9.94 -12.23
CA SER A 248 14.76 10.51 -12.49
C SER A 248 14.86 12.02 -12.72
N VAL A 249 14.20 12.49 -13.79
CA VAL A 249 13.97 13.90 -14.09
C VAL A 249 12.45 14.11 -14.07
N PRO A 250 11.85 14.34 -12.89
CA PRO A 250 10.39 14.27 -12.72
C PRO A 250 9.64 15.41 -13.41
N HIS A 251 10.24 16.59 -13.50
CA HIS A 251 9.69 17.76 -14.21
C HIS A 251 10.79 18.68 -14.71
N GLU A 252 10.44 19.67 -15.55
CA GLU A 252 11.41 20.45 -16.34
C GLU A 252 12.48 21.18 -15.52
N GLU A 253 12.17 21.61 -14.30
CA GLU A 253 13.16 22.25 -13.41
C GLU A 253 14.38 21.37 -13.09
N PHE A 254 14.26 20.05 -13.26
CA PHE A 254 15.37 19.11 -13.08
C PHE A 254 16.19 18.87 -14.35
N TRP A 255 15.69 19.25 -15.53
CA TRP A 255 16.34 18.90 -16.80
C TRP A 255 17.71 19.57 -16.96
N GLY A 256 17.78 20.89 -16.72
CA GLY A 256 19.06 21.60 -16.77
C GLY A 256 20.06 21.08 -15.75
N LYS A 257 19.61 20.87 -14.50
CA LYS A 257 20.41 20.27 -13.42
C LYS A 257 20.97 18.90 -13.81
N PHE A 258 20.15 18.07 -14.46
CA PHE A 258 20.56 16.76 -14.96
C PHE A 258 21.63 16.88 -16.06
N CYS A 259 21.41 17.72 -17.07
CA CYS A 259 22.36 17.95 -18.16
C CYS A 259 23.72 18.46 -17.65
N GLU A 260 23.72 19.36 -16.66
CA GLU A 260 24.93 19.80 -15.97
C GLU A 260 25.61 18.66 -15.20
N ALA A 261 24.84 17.86 -14.45
CA ALA A 261 25.36 16.78 -13.62
C ALA A 261 26.04 15.66 -14.41
N ILE A 262 25.57 15.38 -15.63
CA ILE A 262 26.19 14.39 -16.54
C ILE A 262 27.28 14.99 -17.43
N GLU A 263 27.68 16.25 -17.17
CA GLU A 263 28.72 16.96 -17.91
C GLU A 263 28.40 17.09 -19.42
N ARG A 264 27.10 17.22 -19.75
CA ARG A 264 26.61 17.41 -21.12
C ARG A 264 25.56 18.54 -21.21
N PRO A 265 25.92 19.79 -20.87
CA PRO A 265 24.98 20.92 -20.91
C PRO A 265 24.39 21.16 -22.31
N ALA A 266 25.11 20.84 -23.38
CA ALA A 266 24.64 21.02 -24.76
C ALA A 266 23.39 20.18 -25.12
N ILE A 267 23.09 19.10 -24.38
CA ILE A 267 21.84 18.32 -24.57
C ILE A 267 20.62 19.18 -24.28
N GLN A 268 20.73 20.13 -23.34
CA GLN A 268 19.60 20.96 -22.92
C GLN A 268 19.05 21.81 -24.07
N GLU A 269 19.91 22.24 -24.99
CA GLU A 269 19.57 23.07 -26.15
C GLU A 269 19.08 22.24 -27.35
N ASP A 270 19.11 20.90 -27.25
CA ASP A 270 18.61 20.04 -28.33
C ASP A 270 17.08 20.08 -28.36
N PRO A 271 16.45 20.50 -29.46
CA PRO A 271 15.00 20.61 -29.56
C PRO A 271 14.29 19.27 -29.35
N ARG A 272 14.97 18.13 -29.62
CA ARG A 272 14.42 16.78 -29.40
C ARG A 272 14.22 16.46 -27.93
N PHE A 273 14.87 17.20 -27.02
CA PHE A 273 14.89 16.90 -25.58
C PHE A 273 14.45 18.07 -24.70
N ALA A 274 14.03 19.18 -25.31
CA ALA A 274 13.73 20.45 -24.62
C ALA A 274 12.58 20.35 -23.61
N THR A 275 11.62 19.45 -23.83
CA THR A 275 10.51 19.19 -22.90
C THR A 275 10.36 17.70 -22.67
N ASN A 276 9.69 17.31 -21.58
CA ASN A 276 9.39 15.92 -21.27
C ASN A 276 8.56 15.25 -22.37
N ALA A 277 7.64 16.00 -23.00
CA ALA A 277 6.87 15.50 -24.13
C ALA A 277 7.79 15.13 -25.31
N GLU A 278 8.74 16.01 -25.65
CA GLU A 278 9.75 15.72 -26.68
C GLU A 278 10.65 14.55 -26.27
N ARG A 279 11.09 14.50 -25.00
CA ARG A 279 11.88 13.37 -24.48
C ARG A 279 11.12 12.04 -24.50
N ILE A 280 9.79 12.03 -24.39
CA ILE A 280 8.98 10.83 -24.56
C ILE A 280 8.96 10.39 -26.02
N ILE A 281 8.72 11.32 -26.96
CA ILE A 281 8.71 11.05 -28.41
C ILE A 281 10.08 10.52 -28.86
N HIS A 282 11.15 11.15 -28.39
CA HIS A 282 12.53 10.84 -28.75
C HIS A 282 13.24 9.93 -27.72
N ARG A 283 12.48 9.19 -26.90
CA ARG A 283 13.01 8.38 -25.78
C ARG A 283 14.18 7.50 -26.21
N GLN A 284 13.98 6.67 -27.23
CA GLN A 284 14.99 5.70 -27.64
C GLN A 284 16.31 6.40 -28.00
N VAL A 285 16.22 7.49 -28.75
CA VAL A 285 17.38 8.30 -29.16
C VAL A 285 18.07 8.92 -27.95
N LEU A 286 17.31 9.49 -27.00
CA LEU A 286 17.88 10.06 -25.78
C LEU A 286 18.59 8.99 -24.94
N ILE A 287 17.97 7.83 -24.72
CA ILE A 287 18.55 6.77 -23.89
C ILE A 287 19.81 6.19 -24.52
N GLU A 288 19.84 6.01 -25.84
CA GLU A 288 21.05 5.62 -26.58
C GLU A 288 22.17 6.66 -26.45
N GLU A 289 21.85 7.96 -26.43
CA GLU A 289 22.84 9.03 -26.19
C GLU A 289 23.34 9.09 -24.74
N LEU A 290 22.48 8.80 -23.76
CA LEU A 290 22.81 8.88 -22.33
C LEU A 290 23.61 7.67 -21.85
N THR A 291 23.32 6.47 -22.36
CA THR A 291 23.90 5.21 -21.87
C THR A 291 25.43 5.20 -21.89
N PRO A 292 26.12 5.57 -23.00
CA PRO A 292 27.58 5.65 -23.03
C PRO A 292 28.16 6.69 -22.08
N THR A 293 27.38 7.68 -21.65
CA THR A 293 27.83 8.67 -20.65
C THR A 293 27.96 8.00 -19.29
N PHE A 294 26.92 7.30 -18.84
CA PHE A 294 26.93 6.62 -17.54
C PHE A 294 27.98 5.50 -17.46
N GLN A 295 28.26 4.81 -18.55
CA GLN A 295 29.27 3.74 -18.58
C GLN A 295 30.72 4.22 -18.39
N ARG A 296 31.01 5.53 -18.47
CA ARG A 296 32.38 6.08 -18.35
C ARG A 296 32.91 6.14 -16.91
N ARG A 297 32.03 6.01 -15.91
CA ARG A 297 32.37 6.20 -14.50
C ARG A 297 31.61 5.20 -13.62
N PRO A 298 32.17 4.86 -12.44
CA PRO A 298 31.51 3.97 -11.49
C PRO A 298 30.25 4.59 -10.89
N THR A 299 29.38 3.74 -10.35
CA THR A 299 28.09 4.09 -9.74
C THR A 299 28.23 5.15 -8.66
N GLY A 300 29.24 5.01 -7.78
CA GLY A 300 29.51 5.96 -6.71
C GLY A 300 29.82 7.38 -7.21
N TYR A 301 30.47 7.52 -8.37
CA TYR A 301 30.74 8.82 -8.99
C TYR A 301 29.45 9.52 -9.40
N TRP A 302 28.57 8.80 -10.11
CA TRP A 302 27.31 9.36 -10.59
C TRP A 302 26.34 9.67 -9.46
N LEU A 303 26.27 8.83 -8.43
CA LEU A 303 25.49 9.12 -7.23
C LEU A 303 25.94 10.42 -6.59
N TRP A 304 27.25 10.65 -6.46
CA TRP A 304 27.77 11.90 -5.92
C TRP A 304 27.46 13.10 -6.83
N GLN A 305 27.70 12.99 -8.14
CA GLN A 305 27.44 14.07 -9.09
C GLN A 305 25.96 14.47 -9.15
N LEU A 306 25.06 13.50 -9.29
CA LEU A 306 23.62 13.75 -9.39
C LEU A 306 23.06 14.36 -8.10
N ARG A 307 23.45 13.84 -6.93
CA ARG A 307 23.05 14.40 -5.62
C ARG A 307 23.58 15.82 -5.42
N LYS A 308 24.82 16.10 -5.84
CA LYS A 308 25.42 17.43 -5.76
C LYS A 308 24.62 18.46 -6.56
N HIS A 309 24.06 18.06 -7.71
CA HIS A 309 23.24 18.93 -8.57
C HIS A 309 21.74 18.81 -8.29
N ASP A 310 21.35 18.20 -7.17
CA ASP A 310 19.94 18.08 -6.78
C ASP A 310 19.09 17.29 -7.79
N VAL A 311 19.62 16.20 -8.33
CA VAL A 311 18.92 15.29 -9.26
C VAL A 311 18.56 13.97 -8.56
N PRO A 312 17.28 13.55 -8.55
CA PRO A 312 16.90 12.30 -7.90
C PRO A 312 17.54 11.08 -8.57
N CYS A 313 18.19 10.28 -7.75
CA CYS A 313 18.90 9.08 -8.16
C CYS A 313 19.01 8.07 -7.02
N GLY A 314 19.23 6.81 -7.36
CA GLY A 314 19.43 5.74 -6.40
C GLY A 314 20.35 4.65 -6.93
N GLN A 315 21.00 3.97 -6.01
CA GLN A 315 21.83 2.81 -6.33
C GLN A 315 20.93 1.61 -6.55
N TYR A 316 21.23 0.82 -7.57
CA TYR A 316 20.69 -0.53 -7.67
C TYR A 316 21.63 -1.50 -6.96
N PHE A 317 21.10 -2.30 -6.03
CA PHE A 317 21.86 -3.32 -5.33
C PHE A 317 21.70 -4.67 -6.04
N SER A 318 22.81 -5.23 -6.52
CA SER A 318 22.86 -6.58 -7.09
C SER A 318 22.96 -7.68 -6.02
N ASP A 319 23.53 -7.34 -4.86
CA ASP A 319 23.98 -8.29 -3.82
C ASP A 319 22.84 -8.99 -3.05
N ASP A 320 23.20 -10.08 -2.37
CA ASP A 320 22.25 -11.04 -1.80
C ASP A 320 21.56 -10.59 -0.49
N LEU A 321 22.10 -9.63 0.29
CA LEU A 321 21.56 -9.24 1.60
C LEU A 321 21.38 -7.71 1.78
N VAL A 322 20.36 -7.13 1.15
CA VAL A 322 20.06 -5.68 1.29
C VAL A 322 19.67 -5.30 2.71
N SER A 323 19.09 -6.20 3.50
CA SER A 323 18.80 -5.95 4.93
C SER A 323 20.04 -5.49 5.72
N ALA A 324 21.20 -6.13 5.51
CA ALA A 324 22.45 -5.76 6.17
C ALA A 324 22.97 -4.38 5.72
N ILE A 325 22.80 -4.06 4.43
CA ILE A 325 23.16 -2.75 3.88
C ILE A 325 22.27 -1.66 4.48
N LEU A 326 20.95 -1.88 4.50
CA LEU A 326 19.97 -0.93 5.05
C LEU A 326 20.23 -0.67 6.53
N GLN A 327 20.48 -1.71 7.33
CA GLN A 327 20.76 -1.57 8.77
C GLN A 327 21.93 -0.63 9.06
N GLN A 328 22.96 -0.64 8.21
CA GLN A 328 24.16 0.19 8.37
C GLN A 328 24.06 1.54 7.67
N HIS A 329 23.03 1.77 6.84
CA HIS A 329 22.94 2.99 6.06
C HIS A 329 22.64 4.21 6.96
N PRO A 330 23.44 5.29 6.91
CA PRO A 330 23.26 6.44 7.81
C PRO A 330 21.87 7.09 7.76
N GLN A 331 21.24 7.12 6.58
CA GLN A 331 19.86 7.60 6.44
C GLN A 331 18.83 6.77 7.21
N VAL A 332 18.97 5.44 7.16
CA VAL A 332 18.07 4.49 7.82
C VAL A 332 18.24 4.60 9.34
N GLN A 333 19.50 4.67 9.80
CA GLN A 333 19.84 4.83 11.22
C GLN A 333 19.35 6.17 11.79
N ALA A 334 19.56 7.28 11.08
CA ALA A 334 19.14 8.60 11.54
C ALA A 334 17.61 8.73 11.73
N ASN A 335 16.83 7.93 11.01
CA ASN A 335 15.37 7.91 11.16
C ASN A 335 14.87 6.69 11.96
N ALA A 336 15.79 5.90 12.52
CA ALA A 336 15.49 4.67 13.27
C ALA A 336 14.52 3.72 12.54
N MET A 337 14.63 3.58 11.21
CA MET A 337 13.65 2.83 10.39
C MET A 337 13.74 1.31 10.53
N MET A 338 14.82 0.80 11.12
CA MET A 338 15.07 -0.62 11.38
C MET A 338 15.55 -0.82 12.80
N THR A 339 15.27 -2.00 13.34
CA THR A 339 15.73 -2.44 14.66
C THR A 339 16.08 -3.92 14.66
N LEU A 340 16.94 -4.33 15.59
CA LEU A 340 17.22 -5.73 15.87
C LEU A 340 16.34 -6.17 17.04
N LEU A 341 15.52 -7.19 16.84
CA LEU A 341 14.63 -7.75 17.84
C LEU A 341 15.19 -9.07 18.35
N GLU A 342 15.42 -9.16 19.66
CA GLU A 342 15.66 -10.44 20.31
C GLU A 342 14.36 -11.21 20.43
N THR A 343 14.33 -12.42 19.87
CA THR A 343 13.20 -13.34 19.96
C THR A 343 13.64 -14.64 20.62
N ARG A 344 12.69 -15.44 21.10
CA ARG A 344 12.99 -16.79 21.61
C ARG A 344 13.55 -17.74 20.55
N TRP A 345 13.41 -17.40 19.26
CA TRP A 345 13.97 -18.12 18.13
C TRP A 345 15.24 -17.46 17.59
N GLY A 346 15.85 -16.54 18.34
CA GLY A 346 17.06 -15.79 17.95
C GLY A 346 16.77 -14.37 17.47
N ALA A 347 17.83 -13.58 17.32
CA ALA A 347 17.75 -12.18 16.89
C ALA A 347 17.24 -12.06 15.45
N MET A 348 16.47 -11.03 15.14
CA MET A 348 15.83 -10.82 13.84
C MET A 348 15.82 -9.33 13.50
N HIS A 349 16.15 -8.96 12.26
CA HIS A 349 15.88 -7.60 11.79
C HIS A 349 14.39 -7.38 11.60
N SER A 350 13.91 -6.23 12.07
CA SER A 350 12.54 -5.78 11.87
C SER A 350 12.56 -4.33 11.41
N ALA A 351 11.68 -3.99 10.49
CA ALA A 351 11.30 -2.60 10.28
C ALA A 351 10.62 -2.07 11.54
N THR A 352 10.86 -0.80 11.86
CA THR A 352 10.05 -0.09 12.86
C THR A 352 8.74 0.38 12.23
N PRO A 353 7.72 0.75 13.03
CA PRO A 353 6.51 1.34 12.49
C PRO A 353 6.84 2.55 11.61
N HIS A 354 6.24 2.65 10.42
CA HIS A 354 6.54 3.68 9.42
C HIS A 354 5.98 5.08 9.74
N TRP A 355 5.42 5.27 10.94
CA TRP A 355 4.93 6.56 11.43
C TRP A 355 5.79 7.09 12.57
N ARG A 356 6.10 8.38 12.51
CA ARG A 356 6.64 9.11 13.66
C ARG A 356 5.62 10.11 14.15
N PHE A 357 5.05 9.84 15.32
CA PHE A 357 4.11 10.73 16.01
C PHE A 357 4.86 11.64 16.99
N SER A 358 4.51 12.93 17.05
CA SER A 358 5.16 13.86 17.99
C SER A 358 4.75 13.67 19.45
N LYS A 359 3.55 13.12 19.72
CA LYS A 359 3.02 12.96 21.10
C LYS A 359 2.76 11.50 21.48
N THR A 360 2.35 10.67 20.52
CA THR A 360 1.97 9.27 20.79
C THR A 360 2.81 8.29 19.97
N PRO A 361 4.08 8.04 20.34
CA PRO A 361 4.98 7.23 19.52
C PRO A 361 4.43 5.82 19.30
N ALA A 362 4.46 5.38 18.03
CA ALA A 362 4.23 3.98 17.67
C ALA A 362 5.48 3.17 17.99
N ALA A 363 5.32 1.92 18.45
CA ALA A 363 6.46 1.13 18.91
C ALA A 363 6.24 -0.38 18.78
N ILE A 364 7.34 -1.11 18.61
CA ILE A 364 7.41 -2.55 18.84
C ILE A 364 7.67 -2.76 20.33
N THR A 365 6.76 -3.44 21.01
CA THR A 365 6.81 -3.66 22.47
C THR A 365 7.06 -5.10 22.85
N ARG A 366 6.88 -6.04 21.92
CA ARG A 366 7.15 -7.47 22.12
C ARG A 366 7.32 -8.22 20.79
N PRO A 367 8.11 -9.32 20.78
CA PRO A 367 8.20 -10.22 19.63
C PRO A 367 6.90 -11.02 19.43
N ALA A 368 6.85 -11.81 18.35
CA ALA A 368 5.74 -12.71 18.09
C ALA A 368 5.58 -13.80 19.17
N PRO A 369 4.34 -14.20 19.52
CA PRO A 369 4.10 -15.15 20.60
C PRO A 369 4.34 -16.60 20.18
N ALA A 370 4.81 -17.42 21.11
CA ALA A 370 4.70 -18.88 20.96
C ALA A 370 3.22 -19.31 20.99
N LEU A 371 2.93 -20.49 20.42
CA LEU A 371 1.57 -21.02 20.42
C LEU A 371 1.08 -21.17 21.87
N ASP A 372 -0.09 -20.60 22.15
CA ASP A 372 -0.75 -20.59 23.46
C ASP A 372 0.04 -19.93 24.61
N GLU A 373 1.07 -19.13 24.31
CA GLU A 373 1.99 -18.58 25.32
C GLU A 373 1.31 -17.79 26.44
N HIS A 374 0.22 -17.09 26.14
CA HIS A 374 -0.40 -16.12 27.06
C HIS A 374 -1.76 -16.60 27.60
N HIS A 375 -2.09 -17.88 27.46
CA HIS A 375 -3.41 -18.43 27.80
C HIS A 375 -3.89 -18.01 29.20
N ALA A 376 -3.13 -18.35 30.24
CA ALA A 376 -3.51 -18.11 31.63
C ALA A 376 -3.63 -16.61 31.94
N GLU A 377 -2.74 -15.78 31.38
CA GLU A 377 -2.74 -14.33 31.53
C GLU A 377 -4.02 -13.72 30.94
N ILE A 378 -4.36 -14.11 29.71
CA ILE A 378 -5.54 -13.62 28.98
C ILE A 378 -6.81 -14.04 29.71
N VAL A 379 -6.94 -15.31 30.09
CA VAL A 379 -8.12 -15.84 30.81
C VAL A 379 -8.33 -15.09 32.12
N ALA A 380 -7.27 -14.86 32.89
CA ALA A 380 -7.35 -14.14 34.16
C ALA A 380 -7.74 -12.66 33.96
N GLN A 381 -7.14 -11.98 32.99
CA GLN A 381 -7.43 -10.58 32.68
C GLN A 381 -8.89 -10.39 32.26
N VAL A 382 -9.33 -11.15 31.25
CA VAL A 382 -10.69 -11.04 30.69
C VAL A 382 -11.73 -11.37 31.74
N THR A 383 -11.47 -12.40 32.57
CA THR A 383 -12.38 -12.76 33.65
C THR A 383 -12.49 -11.67 34.71
N ARG A 384 -11.37 -11.09 35.14
CA ARG A 384 -11.35 -9.99 36.09
C ARG A 384 -12.09 -8.76 35.54
N GLU A 385 -11.77 -8.32 34.33
CA GLU A 385 -12.32 -7.08 33.78
C GLU A 385 -13.82 -7.17 33.47
N LEU A 386 -14.29 -8.33 32.98
CA LEU A 386 -15.73 -8.57 32.77
C LEU A 386 -16.50 -8.72 34.10
N SER A 387 -15.84 -9.15 35.19
CA SER A 387 -16.49 -9.21 36.51
C SER A 387 -16.65 -7.84 37.18
N THR A 388 -15.77 -6.88 36.87
CA THR A 388 -15.79 -5.52 37.43
C THR A 388 -16.65 -4.54 36.65
N THR A 389 -16.98 -4.84 35.39
CA THR A 389 -17.83 -4.01 34.55
C THR A 389 -19.30 -4.30 34.86
N ASN A 390 -19.81 -3.69 35.93
CA ASN A 390 -21.25 -3.61 36.19
C ASN A 390 -21.90 -2.74 35.10
N GLY A 391 -22.25 -3.35 33.96
CA GLY A 391 -23.23 -2.88 32.97
C GLY A 391 -23.38 -1.37 32.83
N GLY A 392 -22.27 -0.64 32.62
CA GLY A 392 -22.32 0.78 32.34
C GLY A 392 -23.21 0.97 31.12
N LYS A 393 -24.40 1.56 31.30
CA LYS A 393 -25.38 1.76 30.23
C LYS A 393 -24.66 2.41 29.06
N ALA A 394 -24.59 1.70 27.94
CA ALA A 394 -24.11 2.29 26.69
C ALA A 394 -24.88 3.60 26.48
N THR A 395 -24.16 4.68 26.26
CA THR A 395 -24.76 5.92 25.75
C THR A 395 -25.60 5.54 24.53
N PRO A 396 -26.85 6.05 24.41
CA PRO A 396 -27.72 5.64 23.31
C PRO A 396 -27.00 5.80 21.98
N ALA A 397 -26.93 4.71 21.19
CA ALA A 397 -26.35 4.76 19.87
C ALA A 397 -27.13 5.79 19.03
N VAL A 398 -26.42 6.74 18.45
CA VAL A 398 -26.98 7.68 17.47
C VAL A 398 -26.55 7.18 16.11
N ALA A 399 -27.51 6.81 15.26
CA ALA A 399 -27.21 6.49 13.88
C ALA A 399 -26.47 7.66 13.23
N THR A 400 -25.58 7.40 12.28
CA THR A 400 -24.86 8.44 11.54
C THR A 400 -25.79 9.40 10.77
N ASN A 401 -27.10 9.13 10.69
CA ASN A 401 -28.07 9.85 9.88
C ASN A 401 -27.64 9.99 8.41
N GLY A 402 -26.82 9.04 7.91
CA GLY A 402 -26.28 9.08 6.55
C GLY A 402 -25.04 9.98 6.37
N GLU A 403 -24.45 10.49 7.45
CA GLU A 403 -23.20 11.25 7.39
C GLU A 403 -22.00 10.35 7.03
N LEU A 404 -21.10 10.88 6.20
CA LEU A 404 -19.84 10.23 5.85
C LEU A 404 -18.88 10.19 7.06
N ALA A 405 -17.89 9.29 7.01
CA ALA A 405 -16.99 9.03 8.15
C ALA A 405 -16.29 10.28 8.69
N LEU A 406 -15.81 11.14 7.78
CA LEU A 406 -15.10 12.38 8.09
C LEU A 406 -15.94 13.63 7.79
N ALA A 407 -17.28 13.51 7.81
CA ALA A 407 -18.15 14.66 7.73
C ALA A 407 -17.78 15.71 8.81
N GLY A 408 -17.64 16.97 8.38
CA GLY A 408 -17.21 18.09 9.23
C GLY A 408 -15.69 18.22 9.44
N VAL A 409 -14.87 17.33 8.86
CA VAL A 409 -13.41 17.43 8.92
C VAL A 409 -12.89 18.21 7.72
N THR A 410 -12.06 19.24 7.93
CA THR A 410 -11.41 20.02 6.86
C THR A 410 -9.93 19.68 6.71
N VAL A 411 -9.50 19.43 5.47
CA VAL A 411 -8.11 19.10 5.10
C VAL A 411 -7.56 20.20 4.21
N LEU A 412 -6.40 20.76 4.57
CA LEU A 412 -5.59 21.56 3.66
C LEU A 412 -4.50 20.69 3.05
N ASP A 413 -4.63 20.42 1.75
CA ASP A 413 -3.67 19.66 0.96
C ASP A 413 -2.73 20.64 0.23
N VAL A 414 -1.57 20.90 0.82
CA VAL A 414 -0.47 21.68 0.20
C VAL A 414 0.55 20.77 -0.48
N SER A 415 0.25 19.48 -0.61
CA SER A 415 1.14 18.52 -1.26
C SER A 415 1.05 18.61 -2.78
N GLN A 416 2.14 18.18 -3.43
CA GLN A 416 2.19 17.95 -4.88
C GLN A 416 2.68 16.53 -5.15
N GLY A 417 2.45 16.02 -6.37
CA GLY A 417 2.84 14.65 -6.69
C GLY A 417 1.81 13.61 -6.28
N ALA A 418 2.28 12.36 -6.17
CA ALA A 418 1.37 11.22 -6.02
C ALA A 418 0.97 10.92 -4.57
N ALA A 419 1.94 10.75 -3.66
CA ALA A 419 1.69 10.24 -2.31
C ALA A 419 0.75 11.15 -1.48
N GLY A 420 1.08 12.44 -1.39
CA GLY A 420 0.25 13.41 -0.66
C GLY A 420 -1.11 13.62 -1.30
N ALA A 421 -1.18 13.68 -2.64
CA ALA A 421 -2.44 13.83 -3.34
C ALA A 421 -3.37 12.64 -3.09
N MET A 422 -2.86 11.40 -3.18
CA MET A 422 -3.63 10.20 -2.89
C MET A 422 -4.08 10.11 -1.43
N CYS A 423 -3.22 10.50 -0.48
CA CYS A 423 -3.56 10.58 0.94
C CYS A 423 -4.76 11.52 1.16
N ALA A 424 -4.68 12.74 0.65
CA ALA A 424 -5.76 13.71 0.78
C ALA A 424 -7.03 13.27 0.02
N MET A 425 -6.89 12.61 -1.14
CA MET A 425 -8.02 12.05 -1.89
C MET A 425 -8.77 11.01 -1.07
N GLN A 426 -8.07 10.08 -0.42
CA GLN A 426 -8.71 9.04 0.41
C GLN A 426 -9.43 9.63 1.64
N LEU A 427 -8.92 10.71 2.23
CA LEU A 427 -9.65 11.47 3.26
C LEU A 427 -10.92 12.10 2.69
N GLY A 428 -10.87 12.61 1.45
CA GLY A 428 -12.03 13.11 0.72
C GLY A 428 -13.07 12.02 0.39
N ASP A 429 -12.62 10.83 0.03
CA ASP A 429 -13.44 9.63 -0.20
C ASP A 429 -14.16 9.19 1.08
N LEU A 430 -13.55 9.40 2.26
CA LEU A 430 -14.15 9.22 3.58
C LEU A 430 -15.04 10.39 4.02
N GLY A 431 -15.15 11.44 3.21
CA GLY A 431 -16.08 12.55 3.41
C GLY A 431 -15.50 13.87 3.94
N ALA A 432 -14.18 13.96 4.12
CA ALA A 432 -13.55 15.21 4.54
C ALA A 432 -13.68 16.30 3.44
N GLU A 433 -13.78 17.57 3.84
CA GLU A 433 -13.69 18.69 2.89
C GLU A 433 -12.22 18.98 2.61
N VAL A 434 -11.75 18.64 1.41
CA VAL A 434 -10.34 18.76 1.03
C VAL A 434 -10.14 19.97 0.14
N ILE A 435 -9.34 20.92 0.63
CA ILE A 435 -8.91 22.10 -0.12
C ILE A 435 -7.47 21.89 -0.55
N LYS A 436 -7.25 21.65 -1.84
CA LYS A 436 -5.93 21.61 -2.45
C LYS A 436 -5.43 23.04 -2.68
N ILE A 437 -4.28 23.36 -2.09
CA ILE A 437 -3.59 24.63 -2.25
C ILE A 437 -2.49 24.43 -3.28
N GLU A 438 -2.64 25.07 -4.43
CA GLU A 438 -1.75 24.90 -5.58
C GLU A 438 -0.97 26.19 -5.85
N PRO A 439 0.28 26.08 -6.33
CA PRO A 439 0.96 27.19 -6.97
C PRO A 439 0.13 27.78 -8.12
N LEU A 440 0.45 29.00 -8.54
CA LEU A 440 -0.24 29.68 -9.65
C LEU A 440 -0.06 28.98 -11.00
N ASP A 441 0.92 28.09 -11.13
CA ASP A 441 1.14 27.26 -12.31
C ASP A 441 0.69 25.79 -12.10
N GLY A 442 0.03 25.51 -10.97
CA GLY A 442 -0.57 24.22 -10.63
C GLY A 442 0.39 23.19 -10.06
N ASP A 443 -0.17 22.09 -9.55
CA ASP A 443 0.59 20.88 -9.22
C ASP A 443 1.38 20.37 -10.45
N TRP A 444 2.66 20.03 -10.28
CA TRP A 444 3.49 19.52 -11.37
C TRP A 444 2.92 18.27 -12.06
N VAL A 445 2.10 17.45 -11.37
CA VAL A 445 1.43 16.28 -11.99
C VAL A 445 0.45 16.71 -13.08
N ARG A 446 -0.13 17.91 -13.02
CA ARG A 446 -1.03 18.42 -14.07
C ARG A 446 -0.35 18.48 -15.44
N LYS A 447 0.98 18.58 -15.46
CA LYS A 447 1.81 18.70 -16.67
C LYS A 447 2.30 17.36 -17.20
N ILE A 448 1.94 16.25 -16.56
CA ILE A 448 2.40 14.89 -16.93
C ILE A 448 1.27 14.13 -17.63
N GLY A 449 1.57 13.63 -18.84
CA GLY A 449 0.63 12.84 -19.63
C GLY A 449 0.43 11.41 -19.13
N PRO A 450 -0.47 10.64 -19.76
CA PRO A 450 -1.34 11.03 -20.86
C PRO A 450 -2.42 12.04 -20.43
N PHE A 451 -2.99 12.76 -21.39
CA PHE A 451 -3.98 13.81 -21.14
C PHE A 451 -5.36 13.39 -21.63
N VAL A 452 -6.40 13.67 -20.83
CA VAL A 452 -7.79 13.64 -21.28
C VAL A 452 -8.21 15.08 -21.53
N LYS A 453 -8.33 15.45 -22.81
CA LYS A 453 -8.35 16.86 -23.22
C LYS A 453 -7.06 17.55 -22.77
N SER A 454 -7.12 18.53 -21.87
CA SER A 454 -5.96 19.23 -21.32
C SER A 454 -5.58 18.78 -19.91
N GLU A 455 -6.32 17.86 -19.28
CA GLU A 455 -6.06 17.43 -17.90
C GLU A 455 -5.24 16.14 -17.86
N SER A 456 -4.22 16.10 -17.00
CA SER A 456 -3.44 14.89 -16.73
C SER A 456 -4.34 13.78 -16.21
N ALA A 457 -4.29 12.61 -16.84
CA ALA A 457 -5.01 11.42 -16.40
C ALA A 457 -4.69 11.05 -14.95
N VAL A 458 -3.41 11.14 -14.58
CA VAL A 458 -2.92 10.84 -13.23
C VAL A 458 -3.46 11.87 -12.25
N PHE A 459 -3.45 13.17 -12.59
CA PHE A 459 -4.02 14.20 -11.73
C PHE A 459 -5.51 13.93 -11.43
N LEU A 460 -6.29 13.62 -12.47
CA LEU A 460 -7.73 13.35 -12.35
C LEU A 460 -8.05 12.21 -11.38
N HIS A 461 -7.20 11.18 -11.34
CA HIS A 461 -7.40 9.97 -10.52
C HIS A 461 -6.76 10.04 -9.14
N LEU A 462 -6.01 11.11 -8.84
CA LEU A 462 -5.40 11.34 -7.52
C LEU A 462 -6.01 12.54 -6.77
N ASN A 463 -6.98 13.24 -7.37
CA ASN A 463 -7.49 14.50 -6.82
C ASN A 463 -9.03 14.63 -6.84
N ARG A 464 -9.77 13.54 -7.06
CA ARG A 464 -11.23 13.54 -6.84
C ARG A 464 -11.56 13.91 -5.38
N ASN A 465 -12.80 14.36 -5.15
CA ASN A 465 -13.30 14.85 -3.86
C ASN A 465 -12.58 16.09 -3.30
N LYS A 466 -11.78 16.79 -4.12
CA LYS A 466 -11.09 18.03 -3.72
C LYS A 466 -11.69 19.27 -4.35
N ARG A 467 -11.51 20.39 -3.69
CA ARG A 467 -11.56 21.73 -4.29
C ARG A 467 -10.13 22.24 -4.47
N SER A 468 -9.94 23.24 -5.33
CA SER A 468 -8.62 23.79 -5.67
C SER A 468 -8.62 25.29 -5.49
N VAL A 469 -7.57 25.81 -4.84
CA VAL A 469 -7.23 27.23 -4.73
C VAL A 469 -5.84 27.41 -5.31
N ALA A 470 -5.70 28.32 -6.28
CA ALA A 470 -4.41 28.77 -6.76
C ALA A 470 -3.91 29.93 -5.88
N LEU A 471 -2.82 29.73 -5.14
CA LEU A 471 -2.33 30.66 -4.11
C LEU A 471 -0.81 30.69 -4.05
N ASP A 472 -0.20 31.86 -4.18
CA ASP A 472 1.24 32.03 -3.98
C ASP A 472 1.60 32.29 -2.50
N LEU A 473 2.03 31.22 -1.82
CA LEU A 473 2.48 31.23 -0.42
C LEU A 473 3.78 32.01 -0.18
N LYS A 474 4.45 32.52 -1.23
CA LYS A 474 5.65 33.37 -1.09
C LYS A 474 5.28 34.83 -0.84
N THR A 475 4.09 35.26 -1.23
CA THR A 475 3.62 36.64 -1.03
C THR A 475 3.11 36.87 0.40
N PRO A 476 3.21 38.10 0.96
CA PRO A 476 2.63 38.41 2.26
C PRO A 476 1.12 38.14 2.33
N THR A 477 0.40 38.51 1.27
CA THR A 477 -1.05 38.30 1.14
C THR A 477 -1.39 36.80 1.08
N GLY A 478 -0.66 36.01 0.29
CA GLY A 478 -0.90 34.57 0.20
C GLY A 478 -0.63 33.84 1.51
N LYS A 479 0.38 34.29 2.27
CA LYS A 479 0.62 33.81 3.63
C LYS A 479 -0.54 34.13 4.57
N GLU A 480 -1.13 35.32 4.45
CA GLU A 480 -2.26 35.71 5.29
C GLU A 480 -3.52 34.90 4.99
N VAL A 481 -3.84 34.73 3.70
CA VAL A 481 -4.92 33.83 3.26
C VAL A 481 -4.73 32.43 3.83
N PHE A 482 -3.52 31.87 3.72
CA PHE A 482 -3.25 30.53 4.21
C PHE A 482 -3.34 30.41 5.74
N ARG A 483 -2.89 31.42 6.51
CA ARG A 483 -3.12 31.47 7.98
C ARG A 483 -4.60 31.41 8.32
N ARG A 484 -5.45 32.12 7.58
CA ARG A 484 -6.90 32.15 7.81
C ARG A 484 -7.54 30.79 7.54
N LEU A 485 -7.10 30.08 6.50
CA LEU A 485 -7.51 28.71 6.24
C LEU A 485 -7.06 27.76 7.36
N LEU A 486 -5.80 27.89 7.81
CA LEU A 486 -5.22 27.04 8.86
C LEU A 486 -5.94 27.13 10.21
N ALA A 487 -6.47 28.31 10.54
CA ALA A 487 -7.14 28.55 11.82
C ALA A 487 -8.31 27.59 12.09
N ASN A 488 -8.97 27.10 11.04
CA ASN A 488 -10.12 26.18 11.14
C ASN A 488 -9.85 24.79 10.54
N ALA A 489 -8.64 24.52 10.04
CA ALA A 489 -8.31 23.23 9.45
C ALA A 489 -8.18 22.14 10.53
N ASP A 490 -8.70 20.94 10.27
CA ASP A 490 -8.46 19.79 11.14
C ASP A 490 -7.15 19.09 10.80
N ILE A 491 -6.83 19.04 9.51
CA ILE A 491 -5.69 18.33 8.97
C ILE A 491 -4.93 19.23 8.01
N VAL A 492 -3.60 19.19 8.08
CA VAL A 492 -2.70 19.69 7.05
C VAL A 492 -1.94 18.50 6.48
N VAL A 493 -1.90 18.37 5.15
CA VAL A 493 -1.07 17.39 4.44
C VAL A 493 -0.06 18.16 3.59
N GLU A 494 1.22 17.94 3.85
CA GLU A 494 2.31 18.53 3.08
C GLU A 494 3.26 17.45 2.56
N GLY A 495 3.85 17.70 1.39
CA GLY A 495 4.72 16.75 0.68
C GLY A 495 6.03 17.38 0.21
N TYR A 496 6.48 18.45 0.87
CA TYR A 496 7.70 19.15 0.53
C TYR A 496 8.92 18.52 1.20
N ARG A 497 10.10 18.97 0.79
CA ARG A 497 11.32 18.60 1.51
C ARG A 497 11.28 19.17 2.93
N PRO A 498 11.82 18.45 3.93
CA PRO A 498 11.93 18.94 5.30
C PRO A 498 12.47 20.38 5.36
N GLY A 499 11.82 21.25 6.14
CA GLY A 499 12.22 22.64 6.29
C GLY A 499 11.56 23.64 5.33
N VAL A 500 10.91 23.20 4.25
CA VAL A 500 10.26 24.12 3.29
C VAL A 500 9.08 24.83 3.92
N MET A 501 8.17 24.10 4.58
CA MET A 501 7.01 24.70 5.25
C MET A 501 7.41 25.57 6.44
N GLU A 502 8.46 25.18 7.17
CA GLU A 502 9.08 25.98 8.23
C GLU A 502 9.57 27.33 7.68
N LYS A 503 10.29 27.35 6.55
CA LYS A 503 10.75 28.58 5.88
C LYS A 503 9.60 29.46 5.39
N LEU A 504 8.47 28.87 5.00
CA LEU A 504 7.27 29.62 4.62
C LEU A 504 6.55 30.22 5.84
N GLY A 505 6.82 29.71 7.05
CA GLY A 505 6.20 30.11 8.31
C GLY A 505 5.03 29.22 8.73
N PHE A 506 4.94 28.01 8.16
CA PHE A 506 3.82 27.06 8.29
C PHE A 506 4.30 25.64 8.66
N GLY A 507 5.47 25.53 9.28
CA GLY A 507 5.90 24.28 9.92
C GLY A 507 5.00 23.92 11.10
N TYR A 508 5.09 22.66 11.55
CA TYR A 508 4.20 22.12 12.59
C TYR A 508 4.11 23.03 13.82
N ASP A 509 5.23 23.46 14.41
CA ASP A 509 5.21 24.28 15.62
C ASP A 509 4.44 25.60 15.44
N ALA A 510 4.60 26.27 14.30
CA ALA A 510 3.88 27.51 13.99
C ALA A 510 2.38 27.26 13.79
N VAL A 511 2.01 26.17 13.11
CA VAL A 511 0.61 25.81 12.88
C VAL A 511 -0.05 25.34 14.18
N ALA A 512 0.64 24.56 15.01
CA ALA A 512 0.15 24.10 16.31
C ALA A 512 -0.03 25.25 17.31
N ALA A 513 0.81 26.30 17.24
CA ALA A 513 0.62 27.51 18.03
C ALA A 513 -0.65 28.28 17.63
N LEU A 514 -1.01 28.28 16.34
CA LEU A 514 -2.24 28.87 15.84
C LEU A 514 -3.47 27.99 16.13
N ASN A 515 -3.33 26.68 15.96
CA ASN A 515 -4.38 25.68 16.07
C ASN A 515 -3.85 24.41 16.76
N PRO A 516 -3.95 24.30 18.09
CA PRO A 516 -3.44 23.16 18.85
C PRO A 516 -4.14 21.81 18.55
N ARG A 517 -5.27 21.86 17.83
CA ARG A 517 -6.07 20.68 17.44
C ARG A 517 -5.68 20.10 16.09
N VAL A 518 -4.74 20.73 15.38
CA VAL A 518 -4.32 20.32 14.04
C VAL A 518 -3.63 18.96 14.05
N VAL A 519 -4.04 18.08 13.14
CA VAL A 519 -3.25 16.91 12.75
C VAL A 519 -2.38 17.32 11.57
N TYR A 520 -1.07 17.39 11.76
CA TYR A 520 -0.13 17.84 10.72
C TYR A 520 0.61 16.64 10.16
N CYS A 521 0.37 16.29 8.90
CA CYS A 521 1.01 15.18 8.23
C CYS A 521 2.09 15.67 7.26
N SER A 522 3.33 15.24 7.49
CA SER A 522 4.49 15.50 6.63
C SER A 522 4.86 14.22 5.88
N ILE A 523 4.88 14.30 4.55
CA ILE A 523 5.28 13.19 3.68
C ILE A 523 6.59 13.57 2.99
N SER A 524 7.64 12.78 3.21
CA SER A 524 8.97 13.02 2.62
C SER A 524 9.50 11.80 1.87
N ALA A 525 10.53 11.97 1.05
CA ALA A 525 11.17 10.83 0.38
C ALA A 525 11.94 9.93 1.36
N PHE A 526 12.82 10.53 2.18
CA PHE A 526 13.81 9.79 2.95
C PHE A 526 13.66 9.92 4.48
N GLY A 527 12.66 10.66 4.95
CA GLY A 527 12.53 11.04 6.37
C GLY A 527 13.07 12.45 6.64
N ARG A 528 12.93 12.92 7.88
CA ARG A 528 13.27 14.29 8.28
C ARG A 528 14.71 14.45 8.79
N GLU A 529 15.36 13.34 9.12
CA GLU A 529 16.71 13.34 9.68
C GLU A 529 17.70 12.64 8.74
N GLY A 530 19.00 12.81 8.99
CA GLY A 530 20.06 12.13 8.23
C GLY A 530 20.49 12.82 6.94
N PRO A 531 21.53 12.28 6.28
CA PRO A 531 22.20 12.94 5.16
C PRO A 531 21.32 13.13 3.91
N PHE A 532 20.25 12.34 3.75
CA PHE A 532 19.34 12.39 2.61
C PHE A 532 18.03 13.12 2.91
N ALA A 533 17.84 13.67 4.12
CA ALA A 533 16.61 14.38 4.48
C ALA A 533 16.20 15.45 3.45
N ASN A 534 17.17 16.19 2.91
CA ASN A 534 16.94 17.26 1.93
C ASN A 534 17.17 16.84 0.47
N GLN A 535 17.43 15.57 0.21
CA GLN A 535 17.64 15.05 -1.14
C GLN A 535 16.30 14.86 -1.87
N PRO A 536 16.24 15.06 -3.19
CA PRO A 536 15.06 14.72 -3.97
C PRO A 536 14.91 13.19 -4.04
N GLY A 537 13.67 12.72 -3.87
CA GLY A 537 13.32 11.32 -4.06
C GLY A 537 12.46 11.10 -5.30
N SER A 538 12.48 9.88 -5.80
CA SER A 538 11.60 9.40 -6.87
C SER A 538 11.09 8.01 -6.51
N GLU A 539 10.01 7.59 -7.17
CA GLU A 539 9.43 6.26 -7.03
C GLU A 539 10.50 5.18 -7.23
N LEU A 540 11.14 5.16 -8.40
CA LEU A 540 12.19 4.19 -8.72
C LEU A 540 13.43 4.33 -7.81
N GLY A 541 13.77 5.57 -7.43
CA GLY A 541 14.87 5.86 -6.53
C GLY A 541 14.74 5.12 -5.21
N VAL A 542 13.56 5.19 -4.60
CA VAL A 542 13.27 4.50 -3.33
C VAL A 542 13.17 2.99 -3.53
N GLN A 543 12.52 2.51 -4.60
CA GLN A 543 12.45 1.07 -4.89
C GLN A 543 13.85 0.44 -5.00
N SER A 544 14.78 1.09 -5.70
CA SER A 544 16.14 0.57 -5.82
C SER A 544 16.89 0.66 -4.50
N PHE A 545 16.65 1.71 -3.71
CA PHE A 545 17.28 1.90 -2.41
C PHE A 545 16.94 0.75 -1.44
N VAL A 546 15.68 0.32 -1.39
CA VAL A 546 15.26 -0.81 -0.55
C VAL A 546 15.50 -2.17 -1.20
N GLY A 547 16.01 -2.19 -2.43
CA GLY A 547 16.42 -3.40 -3.12
C GLY A 547 15.28 -4.25 -3.69
N ILE A 548 14.02 -3.80 -3.72
CA ILE A 548 12.92 -4.63 -4.27
C ILE A 548 13.15 -4.99 -5.75
N ASN A 549 13.83 -4.12 -6.50
CA ASN A 549 14.09 -4.34 -7.92
C ASN A 549 15.09 -5.48 -8.19
N ARG A 550 15.81 -5.96 -7.17
CA ARG A 550 16.69 -7.13 -7.30
C ARG A 550 15.91 -8.44 -7.35
N ASN A 551 14.69 -8.43 -6.87
CA ASN A 551 13.83 -9.62 -6.86
C ASN A 551 13.02 -9.74 -8.18
N LEU A 552 13.25 -8.85 -9.15
CA LEU A 552 12.58 -8.83 -10.46
C LEU A 552 13.54 -9.33 -11.56
N GLY A 553 13.00 -10.04 -12.55
CA GLY A 553 13.78 -10.63 -13.64
C GLY A 553 14.76 -11.70 -13.17
N LYS A 554 15.74 -12.04 -14.02
CA LYS A 554 16.78 -13.03 -13.69
C LYS A 554 18.00 -12.36 -13.06
N ALA A 555 18.78 -13.13 -12.31
CA ALA A 555 20.04 -12.66 -11.76
C ALA A 555 21.00 -12.26 -12.90
N GLY A 556 21.54 -11.04 -12.83
CA GLY A 556 22.43 -10.48 -13.85
C GLY A 556 21.73 -9.73 -14.98
N ASP A 557 20.40 -9.82 -15.11
CA ASP A 557 19.65 -9.03 -16.09
C ASP A 557 19.64 -7.54 -15.70
N PRO A 558 19.44 -6.64 -16.68
CA PRO A 558 19.20 -5.23 -16.40
C PRO A 558 18.04 -5.02 -15.40
N PRO A 559 18.12 -4.02 -14.51
CA PRO A 559 17.08 -3.75 -13.53
C PRO A 559 15.69 -3.56 -14.17
N VAL A 560 14.69 -4.17 -13.53
CA VAL A 560 13.27 -4.01 -13.83
C VAL A 560 12.61 -3.27 -12.65
N ARG A 561 11.57 -2.47 -12.93
CA ARG A 561 10.73 -1.87 -11.89
C ARG A 561 9.44 -2.64 -11.72
N THR A 562 8.80 -2.53 -10.56
CA THR A 562 7.42 -2.99 -10.40
C THR A 562 6.51 -2.16 -11.32
N GLY A 563 5.51 -2.78 -11.93
CA GLY A 563 4.64 -2.05 -12.86
C GLY A 563 3.82 -0.94 -12.18
N PHE A 564 3.43 -1.14 -10.93
CA PHE A 564 2.75 -0.14 -10.10
C PHE A 564 3.73 0.78 -9.36
N ASP A 565 3.25 1.98 -9.01
CA ASP A 565 3.99 2.99 -8.26
C ASP A 565 3.82 2.74 -6.74
N LEU A 566 4.58 1.77 -6.22
CA LEU A 566 4.45 1.23 -4.87
C LEU A 566 4.82 2.24 -3.79
N ALA A 567 6.00 2.87 -3.89
CA ALA A 567 6.51 3.74 -2.83
C ALA A 567 5.57 4.92 -2.58
N ALA A 568 5.06 5.54 -3.65
CA ALA A 568 4.07 6.61 -3.53
C ALA A 568 2.74 6.12 -2.94
N THR A 569 2.22 5.00 -3.41
CA THR A 569 0.88 4.51 -3.04
C THR A 569 0.82 3.99 -1.61
N GLU A 570 1.80 3.18 -1.21
CA GLU A 570 1.87 2.68 0.16
C GLU A 570 2.12 3.81 1.16
N THR A 571 2.95 4.78 0.80
CA THR A 571 3.18 5.96 1.65
C THR A 571 1.89 6.77 1.82
N ALA A 572 1.05 6.85 0.79
CA ALA A 572 -0.27 7.47 0.91
C ALA A 572 -1.15 6.71 1.92
N PHE A 573 -1.18 5.38 1.86
CA PHE A 573 -1.91 4.57 2.83
C PHE A 573 -1.37 4.76 4.25
N ALA A 574 -0.05 4.74 4.41
CA ALA A 574 0.64 5.05 5.64
C ALA A 574 0.25 6.42 6.22
N ALA A 575 0.25 7.47 5.39
CA ALA A 575 -0.14 8.80 5.81
C ALA A 575 -1.60 8.84 6.29
N VAL A 576 -2.54 8.22 5.56
CA VAL A 576 -3.96 8.14 5.98
C VAL A 576 -4.11 7.41 7.31
N GLN A 577 -3.41 6.29 7.50
CA GLN A 577 -3.43 5.54 8.77
C GLN A 577 -2.94 6.41 9.94
N GLY A 578 -1.84 7.12 9.73
CA GLY A 578 -1.27 8.01 10.74
C GLY A 578 -2.21 9.16 11.11
N ILE A 579 -2.83 9.79 10.08
CA ILE A 579 -3.82 10.85 10.26
C ILE A 579 -5.05 10.34 11.03
N LEU A 580 -5.61 9.19 10.65
CA LEU A 580 -6.79 8.64 11.32
C LEU A 580 -6.50 8.22 12.76
N ALA A 581 -5.30 7.66 13.03
CA ALA A 581 -4.88 7.36 14.39
C ALA A 581 -4.71 8.63 15.24
N ALA A 582 -4.15 9.70 14.67
CA ALA A 582 -4.04 11.00 15.33
C ALA A 582 -5.41 11.66 15.54
N LEU A 583 -6.35 11.56 14.59
CA LEU A 583 -7.71 12.04 14.73
C LEU A 583 -8.48 11.30 15.83
N PHE A 584 -8.31 9.98 15.91
CA PHE A 584 -8.88 9.18 16.99
C PHE A 584 -8.28 9.55 18.35
N TRP A 585 -6.97 9.79 18.43
CA TRP A 585 -6.36 10.28 19.66
C TRP A 585 -6.92 11.66 20.03
N ARG A 586 -7.05 12.57 19.07
CA ARG A 586 -7.62 13.91 19.23
C ARG A 586 -9.06 13.88 19.71
N SER A 587 -9.89 12.96 19.22
CA SER A 587 -11.30 12.88 19.65
C SER A 587 -11.43 12.54 21.14
N ARG A 588 -10.44 11.85 21.70
CA ARG A 588 -10.40 11.46 23.12
C ARG A 588 -9.68 12.46 24.03
N HIS A 589 -8.71 13.21 23.50
CA HIS A 589 -7.81 14.04 24.32
C HIS A 589 -7.91 15.54 24.01
N GLY A 590 -8.57 15.92 22.91
CA GLY A 590 -8.81 17.31 22.56
C GLY A 590 -7.66 18.02 21.84
N GLU A 591 -6.51 17.38 21.63
CA GLU A 591 -5.33 17.97 20.99
C GLU A 591 -4.96 17.24 19.70
N GLY A 592 -4.32 17.95 18.77
CA GLY A 592 -3.71 17.36 17.59
C GLY A 592 -2.22 17.05 17.79
N GLN A 593 -1.59 16.50 16.75
CA GLN A 593 -0.16 16.17 16.74
C GLN A 593 0.41 16.12 15.32
N GLN A 594 1.75 16.09 15.23
CA GLN A 594 2.45 15.84 13.98
C GLN A 594 2.57 14.35 13.73
N VAL A 595 2.45 13.96 12.46
CA VAL A 595 2.72 12.62 11.95
C VAL A 595 3.67 12.76 10.77
N ASP A 596 4.87 12.20 10.89
CA ASP A 596 5.81 12.12 9.78
C ASP A 596 5.81 10.72 9.18
N VAL A 597 5.76 10.65 7.85
CA VAL A 597 5.87 9.42 7.06
C VAL A 597 6.87 9.66 5.94
N SER A 598 7.60 8.62 5.53
CA SER A 598 8.47 8.71 4.36
C SER A 598 8.34 7.54 3.41
N LEU A 599 8.65 7.78 2.13
CA LEU A 599 8.68 6.73 1.11
C LEU A 599 9.66 5.63 1.50
N LEU A 600 10.88 6.00 1.90
CA LEU A 600 11.89 5.04 2.34
C LEU A 600 11.43 4.25 3.57
N GLY A 601 10.93 4.92 4.62
CA GLY A 601 10.47 4.25 5.84
C GLY A 601 9.31 3.28 5.57
N THR A 602 8.37 3.66 4.70
CA THR A 602 7.23 2.82 4.33
C THR A 602 7.69 1.60 3.51
N MET A 603 8.56 1.80 2.51
CA MET A 603 9.10 0.70 1.70
C MET A 603 9.93 -0.29 2.53
N ILE A 604 10.65 0.18 3.57
CA ILE A 604 11.32 -0.70 4.54
C ILE A 604 10.29 -1.48 5.36
N ALA A 605 9.21 -0.84 5.82
CA ALA A 605 8.14 -1.50 6.58
C ALA A 605 7.46 -2.64 5.81
N VAL A 606 7.11 -2.43 4.55
CA VAL A 606 6.51 -3.49 3.71
C VAL A 606 7.51 -4.56 3.27
N SER A 607 8.81 -4.31 3.47
CA SER A 607 9.88 -5.31 3.27
C SER A 607 10.11 -6.18 4.52
N GLN A 608 9.29 -6.09 5.56
CA GLN A 608 9.45 -6.80 6.84
C GLN A 608 9.74 -8.30 6.71
N TRP A 609 9.11 -8.99 5.75
CA TRP A 609 9.35 -10.44 5.55
C TRP A 609 10.78 -10.70 5.07
N GLN A 610 11.25 -9.88 4.13
CA GLN A 610 12.60 -9.97 3.61
C GLN A 610 13.63 -9.65 4.70
N LEU A 611 13.38 -8.62 5.52
CA LEU A 611 14.25 -8.28 6.65
C LEU A 611 14.35 -9.43 7.66
N ALA A 612 13.21 -10.06 7.98
CA ALA A 612 13.17 -11.18 8.91
C ALA A 612 13.88 -12.43 8.35
N ALA A 613 13.72 -12.71 7.05
CA ALA A 613 14.26 -13.90 6.42
C ALA A 613 15.76 -13.82 6.10
N GLU A 614 16.31 -12.63 5.87
CA GLU A 614 17.73 -12.46 5.54
C GLU A 614 18.66 -12.49 6.76
N HIS A 615 18.11 -12.26 7.96
CA HIS A 615 18.92 -12.15 9.17
C HIS A 615 19.11 -13.50 9.86
N GLU A 616 20.21 -14.18 9.51
CA GLU A 616 20.65 -15.47 10.06
C GLU A 616 19.53 -16.53 10.05
N PRO A 617 18.96 -16.87 8.87
CA PRO A 617 18.01 -17.96 8.75
C PRO A 617 18.68 -19.32 8.90
N ASP A 618 17.90 -20.36 9.20
CA ASP A 618 18.36 -21.75 9.23
C ASP A 618 18.96 -22.18 7.88
N GLN A 619 18.37 -21.66 6.79
CA GLN A 619 18.85 -21.81 5.43
C GLN A 619 18.44 -20.60 4.60
N TRP A 620 19.40 -20.01 3.87
CA TRP A 620 19.14 -19.01 2.84
C TRP A 620 19.43 -19.62 1.47
N ALA A 621 18.46 -19.56 0.57
CA ALA A 621 18.58 -20.21 -0.73
C ALA A 621 18.78 -19.22 -1.91
N GLY A 622 18.95 -17.91 -1.64
CA GLY A 622 19.33 -16.91 -2.64
C GLY A 622 18.43 -15.67 -2.69
N ARG A 623 18.43 -14.96 -3.82
CA ARG A 623 17.86 -13.61 -4.03
C ARG A 623 16.37 -13.45 -3.69
N GLN A 624 15.62 -14.53 -3.54
CA GLN A 624 14.17 -14.50 -3.34
C GLN A 624 13.85 -15.08 -1.96
N LEU A 625 12.75 -14.62 -1.35
CA LEU A 625 12.08 -15.36 -0.29
C LEU A 625 11.63 -16.70 -0.89
N LEU A 626 12.54 -17.67 -0.92
CA LEU A 626 12.33 -19.04 -1.39
C LEU A 626 11.48 -19.80 -0.36
N GLY A 627 10.32 -19.24 -0.05
CA GLY A 627 9.30 -19.88 0.74
C GLY A 627 8.30 -20.52 -0.19
N TYR A 628 8.09 -21.83 -0.02
CA TYR A 628 6.94 -22.68 -0.39
C TYR A 628 6.22 -22.51 -1.76
N THR A 629 6.33 -21.41 -2.51
CA THR A 629 5.44 -20.92 -3.58
C THR A 629 6.22 -20.11 -4.64
N GLU A 630 7.12 -20.69 -5.43
CA GLU A 630 7.66 -19.94 -6.60
C GLU A 630 6.67 -20.07 -7.78
N PRO A 631 6.00 -18.98 -8.23
CA PRO A 631 5.22 -19.06 -9.46
C PRO A 631 6.16 -19.35 -10.65
N PRO A 632 5.68 -19.98 -11.75
CA PRO A 632 6.48 -20.07 -12.96
C PRO A 632 6.76 -18.66 -13.46
N ASP A 633 7.85 -18.50 -14.21
CA ASP A 633 8.36 -17.17 -14.56
C ASP A 633 7.27 -16.24 -15.14
N SER A 634 6.40 -16.81 -15.98
CA SER A 634 5.30 -16.12 -16.65
C SER A 634 3.92 -16.79 -16.47
N GLY A 635 3.77 -17.67 -15.48
CA GLY A 635 2.59 -18.51 -15.32
C GLY A 635 2.54 -19.69 -16.31
N PHE A 636 1.57 -20.59 -16.12
CA PHE A 636 1.37 -21.75 -16.99
C PHE A 636 0.73 -21.32 -18.31
N GLN A 637 1.47 -21.49 -19.41
CA GLN A 637 1.02 -21.06 -20.74
C GLN A 637 0.06 -22.08 -21.35
N LEU A 638 -1.16 -21.63 -21.63
CA LEU A 638 -2.19 -22.37 -22.37
C LEU A 638 -2.30 -21.83 -23.80
N ARG A 639 -3.17 -22.42 -24.63
CA ARG A 639 -3.33 -22.04 -26.04
C ARG A 639 -3.73 -20.58 -26.25
N ASP A 640 -4.56 -20.04 -25.36
CA ASP A 640 -5.22 -18.73 -25.49
C ASP A 640 -5.05 -17.83 -24.25
N GLY A 641 -4.16 -18.19 -23.32
CA GLY A 641 -3.87 -17.37 -22.15
C GLY A 641 -2.87 -18.02 -21.19
N ALA A 642 -2.50 -17.28 -20.15
CA ALA A 642 -1.66 -17.80 -19.07
C ALA A 642 -2.47 -17.89 -17.78
N VAL A 643 -2.22 -18.91 -16.97
CA VAL A 643 -2.91 -19.13 -15.69
C VAL A 643 -1.95 -19.44 -14.54
N LEU A 644 -2.39 -19.19 -13.32
CA LEU A 644 -1.87 -19.85 -12.13
C LEU A 644 -2.89 -20.88 -11.64
N PHE A 645 -2.42 -22.05 -11.21
CA PHE A 645 -3.30 -23.04 -10.61
C PHE A 645 -2.65 -23.83 -9.46
N SER A 646 -3.50 -24.43 -8.62
CA SER A 646 -3.08 -25.31 -7.52
C SER A 646 -4.18 -26.33 -7.21
N LEU A 647 -3.78 -27.58 -6.94
CA LEU A 647 -4.65 -28.69 -6.51
C LEU A 647 -4.52 -28.99 -5.00
N ARG A 648 -3.88 -28.09 -4.24
CA ARG A 648 -3.81 -28.10 -2.76
C ARG A 648 -3.27 -29.38 -2.11
N GLY A 649 -2.42 -30.12 -2.83
CA GLY A 649 -1.78 -31.36 -2.35
C GLY A 649 -2.77 -32.47 -2.02
N ASP A 650 -3.93 -32.48 -2.67
CA ASP A 650 -4.76 -33.67 -2.77
C ASP A 650 -4.09 -34.62 -3.76
N GLY A 651 -3.58 -35.75 -3.26
CA GLY A 651 -2.89 -36.73 -4.10
C GLY A 651 -3.78 -37.32 -5.18
N GLU A 652 -5.07 -37.52 -4.88
CA GLU A 652 -6.02 -38.03 -5.86
C GLU A 652 -6.28 -37.00 -6.97
N ALA A 653 -6.36 -35.71 -6.61
CA ALA A 653 -6.50 -34.64 -7.60
C ALA A 653 -5.26 -34.53 -8.51
N TRP A 654 -4.05 -34.66 -7.94
CA TRP A 654 -2.81 -34.65 -8.71
C TRP A 654 -2.68 -35.87 -9.64
N ASP A 655 -3.04 -37.06 -9.18
CA ASP A 655 -3.05 -38.25 -10.03
C ASP A 655 -4.02 -38.07 -11.22
N LYS A 656 -5.25 -37.62 -10.95
CA LYS A 656 -6.24 -37.32 -12.01
C LYS A 656 -5.76 -36.25 -12.98
N PHE A 657 -5.06 -35.22 -12.49
CA PHE A 657 -4.46 -34.19 -13.32
C PHE A 657 -3.40 -34.76 -14.28
N PHE A 658 -2.48 -35.59 -13.78
CA PHE A 658 -1.49 -36.22 -14.65
C PHE A 658 -2.10 -37.24 -15.62
N ILE A 659 -3.19 -37.93 -15.25
CA ILE A 659 -3.97 -38.74 -16.18
C ILE A 659 -4.53 -37.87 -17.30
N ALA A 660 -5.16 -36.74 -16.99
CA ALA A 660 -5.77 -35.85 -17.98
C ALA A 660 -4.73 -35.29 -18.97
N LEU A 661 -3.49 -35.05 -18.51
CA LEU A 661 -2.39 -34.63 -19.37
C LEU A 661 -1.67 -35.77 -20.12
N ASN A 662 -2.06 -37.03 -19.90
CA ASN A 662 -1.31 -38.22 -20.36
C ASN A 662 0.14 -38.26 -19.87
N ARG A 663 0.38 -37.75 -18.65
CA ARG A 663 1.70 -37.62 -18.01
C ARG A 663 1.84 -38.42 -16.73
N MET A 664 1.28 -39.63 -16.72
CA MET A 664 1.41 -40.55 -15.59
C MET A 664 2.86 -40.93 -15.26
N ASP A 665 3.79 -40.76 -16.20
CA ASP A 665 5.23 -40.86 -15.96
C ASP A 665 5.69 -39.94 -14.82
N LEU A 666 5.06 -38.78 -14.66
CA LEU A 666 5.41 -37.80 -13.64
C LEU A 666 5.04 -38.23 -12.21
N THR A 667 4.07 -39.12 -12.04
CA THR A 667 3.68 -39.63 -10.70
C THR A 667 4.80 -40.42 -10.03
N ALA A 668 5.72 -40.98 -10.82
CA ALA A 668 6.88 -41.71 -10.32
C ALA A 668 8.12 -40.81 -10.08
N ASP A 669 8.09 -39.55 -10.53
CA ASP A 669 9.19 -38.62 -10.34
C ASP A 669 9.11 -38.02 -8.91
N PRO A 670 10.15 -38.21 -8.07
CA PRO A 670 10.14 -37.70 -6.70
C PRO A 670 10.01 -36.17 -6.63
N ARG A 671 10.36 -35.43 -7.69
CA ARG A 671 10.14 -33.97 -7.76
C ARG A 671 8.65 -33.61 -7.71
N PHE A 672 7.80 -34.50 -8.20
CA PHE A 672 6.35 -34.34 -8.31
C PHE A 672 5.58 -35.19 -7.30
N ALA A 673 6.23 -35.61 -6.22
CA ALA A 673 5.51 -36.16 -5.06
C ALA A 673 4.53 -35.10 -4.51
N VAL A 674 3.36 -35.52 -4.02
CA VAL A 674 2.29 -34.62 -3.55
C VAL A 674 2.77 -33.61 -2.50
N SER A 675 3.69 -34.01 -1.61
CA SER A 675 4.31 -33.13 -0.62
C SER A 675 5.11 -31.98 -1.24
N ASN A 676 5.60 -32.16 -2.47
CA ASN A 676 6.36 -31.19 -3.27
C ASN A 676 5.47 -30.45 -4.29
N LEU A 677 4.27 -30.98 -4.57
CA LEU A 677 3.23 -30.41 -5.44
C LEU A 677 2.10 -29.70 -4.68
N LEU A 678 2.21 -29.56 -3.37
CA LEU A 678 1.28 -28.73 -2.59
C LEU A 678 1.16 -27.30 -3.15
N VAL A 679 2.15 -26.87 -3.96
CA VAL A 679 2.29 -25.51 -4.43
C VAL A 679 2.92 -25.43 -5.82
N ILE A 680 2.54 -24.38 -6.56
CA ILE A 680 3.05 -23.99 -7.87
C ILE A 680 4.58 -24.22 -7.96
N ASN A 681 4.98 -25.02 -8.96
CA ASN A 681 6.33 -25.57 -9.08
C ASN A 681 6.89 -25.27 -10.48
N ARG A 682 8.03 -24.57 -10.56
CA ARG A 682 8.70 -24.26 -11.82
C ARG A 682 9.12 -25.51 -12.59
N ASP A 683 9.57 -26.55 -11.88
CA ASP A 683 9.93 -27.83 -12.50
C ASP A 683 8.71 -28.51 -13.12
N LEU A 684 7.53 -28.35 -12.49
CA LEU A 684 6.28 -28.84 -13.06
C LEU A 684 5.98 -28.10 -14.35
N GLU A 685 6.07 -26.76 -14.33
CA GLU A 685 5.82 -25.94 -15.52
C GLU A 685 6.76 -26.31 -16.67
N GLU A 686 8.05 -26.53 -16.42
CA GLU A 686 8.99 -27.02 -17.44
C GLU A 686 8.58 -28.40 -17.97
N ALA A 687 8.17 -29.32 -17.07
CA ALA A 687 7.83 -30.68 -17.43
C ALA A 687 6.57 -30.79 -18.30
N ILE A 688 5.54 -29.95 -18.08
CA ILE A 688 4.24 -30.04 -18.76
C ILE A 688 3.98 -28.91 -19.77
N ARG A 689 4.96 -28.03 -20.01
CA ARG A 689 4.82 -26.81 -20.83
C ARG A 689 4.17 -27.07 -22.19
N ASP A 690 4.64 -28.08 -22.91
CA ASP A 690 4.18 -28.36 -24.26
C ASP A 690 2.82 -29.07 -24.27
N ASP A 691 2.50 -29.85 -23.24
CA ASP A 691 1.21 -30.50 -23.05
C ASP A 691 0.11 -29.43 -22.85
N LEU A 692 0.40 -28.42 -22.05
CA LEU A 692 -0.53 -27.34 -21.72
C LEU A 692 -0.92 -26.45 -22.91
N LYS A 693 -0.09 -26.34 -23.95
CA LYS A 693 -0.41 -25.57 -25.17
C LYS A 693 -1.61 -26.12 -25.96
N GLN A 694 -2.05 -27.35 -25.67
CA GLN A 694 -3.20 -27.97 -26.32
C GLN A 694 -4.53 -27.55 -25.68
N TRP A 695 -4.49 -27.12 -24.41
CA TRP A 695 -5.64 -26.74 -23.62
C TRP A 695 -5.97 -25.25 -23.82
N SER A 696 -7.24 -24.91 -23.93
CA SER A 696 -7.71 -23.54 -23.67
C SER A 696 -7.80 -23.25 -22.18
N VAL A 697 -7.81 -21.97 -21.84
CA VAL A 697 -8.10 -21.48 -20.49
C VAL A 697 -9.41 -22.07 -19.96
N GLU A 698 -10.45 -22.13 -20.78
CA GLU A 698 -11.77 -22.62 -20.36
C GLU A 698 -11.79 -24.13 -20.08
N GLU A 699 -11.22 -24.93 -20.98
CA GLU A 699 -11.08 -26.40 -20.77
C GLU A 699 -10.25 -26.70 -19.51
N PHE A 700 -9.16 -25.97 -19.34
CA PHE A 700 -8.27 -26.16 -18.19
C PHE A 700 -8.91 -25.67 -16.88
N ARG A 701 -9.71 -24.60 -16.93
CA ARG A 701 -10.51 -24.12 -15.81
C ARG A 701 -11.52 -25.17 -15.37
N HIS A 702 -12.26 -25.77 -16.31
CA HIS A 702 -13.21 -26.84 -16.01
C HIS A 702 -12.51 -28.02 -15.31
N LEU A 703 -11.39 -28.48 -15.85
CA LEU A 703 -10.60 -29.55 -15.23
C LEU A 703 -10.17 -29.17 -13.80
N VAL A 704 -9.46 -28.06 -13.64
CA VAL A 704 -8.86 -27.70 -12.34
C VAL A 704 -9.94 -27.38 -11.31
N GLN A 705 -10.93 -26.56 -11.66
CA GLN A 705 -11.88 -26.01 -10.70
C GLN A 705 -13.08 -26.94 -10.50
N ASP A 706 -13.70 -27.39 -11.59
CA ASP A 706 -15.00 -28.07 -11.55
C ASP A 706 -14.83 -29.58 -11.32
N GLU A 707 -13.79 -30.21 -11.87
CA GLU A 707 -13.52 -31.64 -11.70
C GLU A 707 -12.59 -31.96 -10.52
N LEU A 708 -11.53 -31.17 -10.34
CA LEU A 708 -10.47 -31.46 -9.36
C LEU A 708 -10.58 -30.65 -8.06
N GLY A 709 -11.52 -29.70 -7.96
CA GLY A 709 -11.71 -28.87 -6.76
C GLY A 709 -10.52 -27.95 -6.44
N GLY A 710 -9.67 -27.71 -7.43
CA GLY A 710 -8.50 -26.85 -7.37
C GLY A 710 -8.84 -25.36 -7.42
N THR A 711 -7.81 -24.54 -7.56
CA THR A 711 -7.94 -23.09 -7.74
C THR A 711 -7.16 -22.69 -8.96
N ILE A 712 -7.78 -21.94 -9.86
CA ILE A 712 -7.20 -21.43 -11.10
C ILE A 712 -7.49 -19.93 -11.21
N THR A 713 -6.56 -19.17 -11.76
CA THR A 713 -6.74 -17.73 -12.03
C THR A 713 -6.00 -17.37 -13.31
N VAL A 714 -6.68 -16.66 -14.19
CA VAL A 714 -6.09 -16.12 -15.42
C VAL A 714 -5.16 -14.97 -15.05
N LEU A 715 -4.00 -14.90 -15.70
CA LEU A 715 -3.14 -13.72 -15.64
C LEU A 715 -3.81 -12.61 -16.45
N GLN A 716 -4.37 -11.63 -15.74
CA GLN A 716 -5.13 -10.55 -16.33
C GLN A 716 -4.20 -9.48 -16.91
N THR A 717 -4.72 -8.72 -17.86
CA THR A 717 -4.19 -7.39 -18.24
C THR A 717 -5.00 -6.31 -17.52
N LEU A 718 -4.53 -5.06 -17.53
CA LEU A 718 -5.35 -3.95 -17.04
C LEU A 718 -6.67 -3.80 -17.82
N HIS A 719 -6.69 -4.18 -19.10
CA HIS A 719 -7.91 -4.17 -19.89
C HIS A 719 -8.90 -5.26 -19.43
N SER A 720 -8.44 -6.50 -19.35
CA SER A 720 -9.31 -7.64 -19.05
C SER A 720 -9.78 -7.63 -17.59
N VAL A 721 -8.96 -7.21 -16.63
CA VAL A 721 -9.40 -7.08 -15.22
C VAL A 721 -10.52 -6.05 -15.05
N MET A 722 -10.56 -5.01 -15.89
CA MET A 722 -11.63 -3.99 -15.84
C MET A 722 -12.96 -4.47 -16.42
N GLN A 723 -12.95 -5.60 -17.13
CA GLN A 723 -14.14 -6.26 -17.67
C GLN A 723 -14.53 -7.52 -16.89
N ASP A 724 -13.68 -7.94 -15.95
CA ASP A 724 -13.84 -9.16 -15.18
C ASP A 724 -15.10 -9.11 -14.29
N GLU A 725 -15.83 -10.23 -14.25
CA GLU A 725 -17.06 -10.36 -13.46
C GLU A 725 -16.84 -10.09 -11.98
N GLN A 726 -15.67 -10.44 -11.43
CA GLN A 726 -15.33 -10.15 -10.05
C GLN A 726 -15.20 -8.65 -9.79
N THR A 727 -14.52 -7.92 -10.69
CA THR A 727 -14.37 -6.45 -10.64
C THR A 727 -15.74 -5.77 -10.64
N VAL A 728 -16.65 -6.24 -11.49
CA VAL A 728 -18.03 -5.73 -11.55
C VAL A 728 -18.81 -6.07 -10.28
N ALA A 729 -18.76 -7.32 -9.83
CA ALA A 729 -19.54 -7.82 -8.70
C ALA A 729 -19.23 -7.11 -7.38
N ILE A 730 -17.97 -6.72 -7.17
CA ILE A 730 -17.55 -5.97 -5.97
C ILE A 730 -17.67 -4.44 -6.15
N GLY A 731 -18.08 -3.98 -7.34
CA GLY A 731 -18.22 -2.54 -7.64
C GLY A 731 -16.89 -1.80 -7.59
N ALA A 732 -15.79 -2.43 -8.02
CA ALA A 732 -14.45 -1.85 -7.92
C ALA A 732 -14.24 -0.62 -8.83
N VAL A 733 -15.10 -0.42 -9.84
CA VAL A 733 -15.07 0.72 -10.76
C VAL A 733 -16.40 1.47 -10.71
N GLN A 734 -16.34 2.79 -10.63
CA GLN A 734 -17.48 3.70 -10.73
C GLN A 734 -17.24 4.71 -11.86
N THR A 735 -18.28 5.46 -12.22
CA THR A 735 -18.15 6.58 -13.17
C THR A 735 -18.38 7.91 -12.46
N ILE A 736 -17.61 8.93 -12.83
CA ILE A 736 -17.75 10.30 -12.33
C ILE A 736 -17.79 11.29 -13.50
N ASP A 737 -18.64 12.32 -13.39
CA ASP A 737 -18.74 13.36 -14.41
C ASP A 737 -17.77 14.50 -14.09
N HIS A 738 -16.78 14.72 -14.97
CA HIS A 738 -15.83 15.82 -14.89
C HIS A 738 -16.27 16.99 -15.79
N PRO A 739 -16.23 18.25 -15.31
CA PRO A 739 -16.73 19.41 -16.06
C PRO A 739 -16.09 19.62 -17.44
N LEU A 740 -14.83 19.21 -17.62
CA LEU A 740 -14.10 19.32 -18.89
C LEU A 740 -13.95 17.98 -19.63
N CYS A 741 -13.84 16.88 -18.90
CA CYS A 741 -13.46 15.57 -19.46
C CYS A 741 -14.68 14.68 -19.71
N GLY A 742 -15.87 15.12 -19.29
CA GLY A 742 -17.10 14.35 -19.38
C GLY A 742 -17.11 13.18 -18.40
N ARG A 743 -17.89 12.16 -18.74
CA ARG A 743 -18.05 10.95 -17.92
C ARG A 743 -16.79 10.09 -18.01
N MET A 744 -16.15 9.83 -16.88
CA MET A 744 -14.91 9.06 -16.80
C MET A 744 -15.02 7.91 -15.77
N PRO A 745 -14.43 6.74 -16.05
CA PRO A 745 -14.31 5.68 -15.05
C PRO A 745 -13.30 6.08 -13.97
N THR A 746 -13.46 5.54 -12.75
CA THR A 746 -12.54 5.72 -11.63
C THR A 746 -12.64 4.54 -10.67
N LEU A 747 -11.56 4.18 -10.00
CA LEU A 747 -11.57 3.12 -9.00
C LEU A 747 -12.37 3.55 -7.76
N SER A 748 -13.26 2.69 -7.28
CA SER A 748 -14.04 2.89 -6.06
C SER A 748 -13.14 2.85 -4.81
N PRO A 749 -13.53 3.54 -3.72
CA PRO A 749 -12.93 3.30 -2.41
C PRO A 749 -13.00 1.81 -2.04
N PRO A 750 -11.93 1.20 -1.48
CA PRO A 750 -11.82 -0.25 -1.30
C PRO A 750 -12.52 -0.79 -0.03
N TRP A 751 -13.24 0.07 0.69
CA TRP A 751 -13.84 -0.25 1.96
C TRP A 751 -15.36 -0.25 1.85
N LYS A 752 -15.98 -1.35 2.25
CA LYS A 752 -17.42 -1.44 2.37
C LYS A 752 -17.80 -1.53 3.84
N PHE A 753 -18.37 -0.45 4.36
CA PHE A 753 -18.90 -0.39 5.70
C PHE A 753 -20.37 -0.84 5.70
N SER A 754 -20.89 -1.31 6.84
CA SER A 754 -22.32 -1.58 7.01
C SER A 754 -23.20 -0.33 6.95
N GLU A 755 -22.59 0.85 6.89
CA GLU A 755 -23.21 2.17 6.73
C GLU A 755 -22.53 2.92 5.57
N PRO A 756 -23.20 3.89 4.91
CA PRO A 756 -22.65 4.58 3.74
C PRO A 756 -21.60 5.63 4.13
N LEU A 757 -20.42 5.19 4.57
CA LEU A 757 -19.37 6.04 5.14
C LEU A 757 -18.37 6.60 4.12
N THR A 758 -18.46 6.19 2.86
CA THR A 758 -17.58 6.60 1.76
C THR A 758 -18.39 7.11 0.59
N ALA A 759 -17.90 8.12 -0.14
CA ALA A 759 -18.57 8.62 -1.34
C ALA A 759 -17.63 9.27 -2.35
N LEU A 760 -17.94 9.09 -3.64
CA LEU A 760 -17.38 9.86 -4.75
C LEU A 760 -18.28 11.07 -5.01
N ARG A 761 -18.02 12.18 -4.31
CA ARG A 761 -18.87 13.39 -4.33
C ARG A 761 -18.52 14.37 -5.45
N ARG A 762 -17.23 14.52 -5.76
CA ARG A 762 -16.74 15.50 -6.74
C ARG A 762 -15.64 14.90 -7.61
N PRO A 763 -15.59 15.25 -8.92
CA PRO A 763 -14.44 14.92 -9.74
C PRO A 763 -13.20 15.69 -9.28
N ALA A 764 -12.03 15.42 -9.87
CA ALA A 764 -10.87 16.26 -9.63
C ALA A 764 -11.13 17.71 -10.06
N PRO A 765 -10.63 18.72 -9.33
CA PRO A 765 -10.88 20.10 -9.67
C PRO A 765 -9.98 20.59 -10.81
N LEU A 766 -10.52 21.48 -11.66
CA LEU A 766 -9.69 22.31 -12.53
C LEU A 766 -8.77 23.19 -11.65
N HIS A 767 -7.62 23.60 -12.20
CA HIS A 767 -6.67 24.44 -11.48
C HIS A 767 -7.34 25.76 -11.05
N GLY A 768 -7.29 26.09 -9.75
CA GLY A 768 -7.90 27.31 -9.20
C GLY A 768 -9.43 27.37 -9.29
N GLN A 769 -10.11 26.27 -9.65
CA GLN A 769 -11.55 26.26 -9.92
C GLN A 769 -12.40 26.89 -8.81
N HIS A 770 -11.96 26.76 -7.56
CA HIS A 770 -12.70 27.15 -6.38
C HIS A 770 -12.04 28.30 -5.60
N THR A 771 -11.04 28.98 -6.18
CA THR A 771 -10.32 30.10 -5.53
C THR A 771 -11.29 31.12 -4.94
N ASP A 772 -12.16 31.71 -5.76
CA ASP A 772 -13.05 32.78 -5.33
C ASP A 772 -14.12 32.29 -4.34
N GLU A 773 -14.62 31.06 -4.53
CA GLU A 773 -15.62 30.46 -3.65
C GLU A 773 -15.06 30.24 -2.24
N ILE A 774 -13.87 29.64 -2.14
CA ILE A 774 -13.20 29.35 -0.88
C ILE A 774 -12.80 30.65 -0.17
N LEU A 775 -12.29 31.64 -0.89
CA LEU A 775 -11.94 32.93 -0.29
C LEU A 775 -13.17 33.63 0.29
N ARG A 776 -14.32 33.59 -0.41
CA ARG A 776 -15.59 34.14 0.09
C ARG A 776 -16.09 33.39 1.34
N GLU A 777 -16.02 32.07 1.34
CA GLU A 777 -16.36 31.24 2.53
C GLU A 777 -15.51 31.62 3.76
N HIS A 778 -14.28 32.08 3.54
CA HIS A 778 -13.37 32.51 4.59
C HIS A 778 -13.37 34.03 4.83
N GLY A 779 -14.42 34.72 4.36
CA GLY A 779 -14.72 36.10 4.71
C GLY A 779 -13.92 37.16 3.95
N TYR A 780 -13.41 36.85 2.75
CA TYR A 780 -12.89 37.85 1.82
C TYR A 780 -13.99 38.37 0.90
N THR A 781 -14.01 39.68 0.69
CA THR A 781 -14.92 40.38 -0.22
C THR A 781 -14.47 40.22 -1.68
N GLN A 782 -15.39 40.47 -2.62
CA GLN A 782 -15.07 40.43 -4.05
C GLN A 782 -13.97 41.45 -4.42
N ASP A 783 -13.95 42.61 -3.75
CA ASP A 783 -12.95 43.66 -4.00
C ASP A 783 -11.56 43.23 -3.49
N GLU A 784 -11.47 42.60 -2.31
CA GLU A 784 -10.21 42.04 -1.81
C GLU A 784 -9.67 40.96 -2.74
N ILE A 785 -10.53 40.05 -3.21
CA ILE A 785 -10.14 38.98 -4.14
C ILE A 785 -9.63 39.57 -5.47
N ALA A 786 -10.29 40.61 -5.99
CA ALA A 786 -9.84 41.31 -7.19
C ALA A 786 -8.45 41.95 -6.99
N VAL A 787 -8.18 42.54 -5.83
CA VAL A 787 -6.86 43.07 -5.47
C VAL A 787 -5.82 41.94 -5.40
N PHE A 788 -6.14 40.81 -4.78
CA PHE A 788 -5.22 39.68 -4.68
C PHE A 788 -4.85 39.13 -6.06
N ARG A 789 -5.81 39.05 -6.98
CA ARG A 789 -5.57 38.61 -8.36
C ARG A 789 -4.73 39.62 -9.14
N ALA A 790 -5.01 40.91 -9.00
CA ALA A 790 -4.21 41.97 -9.62
C ALA A 790 -2.74 41.98 -9.12
N GLN A 791 -2.52 41.55 -7.88
CA GLN A 791 -1.18 41.38 -7.29
C GLN A 791 -0.49 40.06 -7.70
N GLY A 792 -1.17 39.18 -8.44
CA GLY A 792 -0.66 37.84 -8.74
C GLY A 792 -0.50 36.99 -7.48
N THR A 793 -1.32 37.20 -6.45
CA THR A 793 -1.33 36.34 -5.24
C THR A 793 -2.21 35.12 -5.43
N VAL A 794 -3.30 35.25 -6.19
CA VAL A 794 -4.26 34.17 -6.46
C VAL A 794 -4.46 34.02 -7.97
N GLY A 795 -4.67 32.77 -8.39
CA GLY A 795 -4.88 32.38 -9.79
C GLY A 795 -6.34 32.20 -10.15
#